data_AF-A0A933NS73-F1
#
_entry.id   AF-A0A933NS73-F1
#
_cell.length_a   1.000
_cell.length_b   1.000
_cell.length_c   1.000
_cell.angle_alpha   90.00
_cell.angle_beta   90.00
_cell.angle_gamma   90.00
#
_symmetry.space_group_name_H-M   'P 1'
#
loop_
_entity.id
_entity.type
_entity.pdbx_description
1 polymer ?
#
loop_
_entity_poly.entity_id
_entity_poly.type
_entity_poly.pdbx_seq_one_letter_code
_entity_poly.pdbx_strand_id
1 'polypeptide(L)'
;AGYFELARQALREVGVRQPFELRELVLPAPLAAAIDEPTSVQAVLTPTDFGYSLEVRRHLATGWLRTGEAQIVLRAPAPVPDPDLASLRLHASQLAPTRTRQQDHLQLGPRWRVAHQVHTGSQHSIADLELPATYLGDLQGFALHPALVDVGLCFALEQVPGYSGDALWVPVSAQSVVVHDPDGPRDQLRRATVIAVIRPTSSEVAGFATFDVTFLDSAGRVRLSVQGFTMKRLTGELELDVAPSDATLEPRLTHERPMTPAEELFRYSVSGGIRAQEGAEAFESALTHYAAIPLAVTPFDLLELQKSANRASGASLRRGNDSVVTFARPLLSSAFVAPRDAVEQTLADLWQELLGIEQVGVRDSFFDLGGHSLIAVRLFARIRKLFSVDLPMSALFGAETVETSAALIRALLPTTDSAGRLVTPPPSQYRYLVPMHPRDDGRTTPFFLVAGMFGNVLNLRHLSNQIGTDRPFYGLQARGLFGNDVPHDSFEEMAAAYLEEIRTVQPRGPYLLGGFSGGGVTALEMARQLRDAGEQVALLALLDTPAPSLRSPLTTVDRAAIQLQDVLKHRLRYPRRWLQNRRDWQRTLSARQQGNAPDTGMQHDLAIEAAFMRALDKYAVGHFDGEITLYRPDHRVLYRLPGGRGIDERRDFVEADNGWRRHCQHVTTIDVPGDHDSMVLEPHVRVLAAALRAAIEAAETETEIETTRRLRNARPTS
;
A
#
# COMPACT_ATOMS: atom_id res chain seq x y z
N ALA A 1 -10.38 24.29 5.09
CA ALA A 1 -9.63 23.32 5.90
C ALA A 1 -10.00 21.85 5.71
N GLY A 2 -11.21 21.48 5.27
CA GLY A 2 -11.64 20.06 5.24
C GLY A 2 -10.81 19.09 4.37
N TYR A 3 -9.94 19.57 3.48
CA TYR A 3 -9.19 18.72 2.55
C TYR A 3 -8.21 17.74 3.21
N PHE A 4 -7.45 18.16 4.25
CA PHE A 4 -6.56 17.23 4.95
C PHE A 4 -7.35 16.15 5.70
N GLU A 5 -8.53 16.49 6.20
CA GLU A 5 -9.39 15.57 6.92
C GLU A 5 -10.08 14.58 5.98
N LEU A 6 -10.50 15.04 4.79
CA LEU A 6 -10.95 14.18 3.70
C LEU A 6 -9.83 13.23 3.26
N ALA A 7 -8.60 13.74 3.10
CA ALA A 7 -7.43 12.92 2.80
C ALA A 7 -7.18 11.88 3.90
N ARG A 8 -7.21 12.30 5.17
CA ARG A 8 -7.02 11.44 6.34
C ARG A 8 -8.04 10.30 6.41
N GLN A 9 -9.30 10.60 6.14
CA GLN A 9 -10.36 9.58 6.14
C GLN A 9 -10.22 8.64 4.94
N ALA A 10 -9.95 9.17 3.73
CA ALA A 10 -9.70 8.35 2.55
C ALA A 10 -8.49 7.41 2.75
N LEU A 11 -7.43 7.91 3.38
CA LEU A 11 -6.25 7.13 3.73
C LEU A 11 -6.58 6.03 4.76
N ARG A 12 -7.39 6.32 5.78
CA ARG A 12 -7.84 5.32 6.75
C ARG A 12 -8.62 4.18 6.11
N GLU A 13 -9.48 4.47 5.14
CA GLU A 13 -10.25 3.45 4.40
C GLU A 13 -9.33 2.47 3.65
N VAL A 14 -8.17 2.93 3.15
CA VAL A 14 -7.16 2.07 2.53
C VAL A 14 -6.12 1.52 3.53
N GLY A 15 -6.35 1.71 4.84
CA GLY A 15 -5.53 1.17 5.92
C GLY A 15 -4.30 2.01 6.29
N VAL A 16 -4.15 3.21 5.75
CA VAL A 16 -3.05 4.13 6.06
C VAL A 16 -3.41 4.94 7.31
N ARG A 17 -2.60 4.78 8.38
CA ARG A 17 -2.78 5.49 9.67
C ARG A 17 -1.55 6.29 10.13
N GLN A 18 -0.48 6.23 9.36
CA GLN A 18 0.77 6.92 9.68
C GLN A 18 0.72 8.41 9.28
N PRO A 19 1.70 9.22 9.73
CA PRO A 19 1.83 10.61 9.30
C PRO A 19 1.96 10.72 7.79
N PHE A 20 1.45 11.80 7.20
CA PHE A 20 1.49 12.01 5.75
C PHE A 20 1.60 13.49 5.39
N GLU A 21 2.04 13.76 4.18
CA GLU A 21 2.19 15.11 3.62
C GLU A 21 1.32 15.26 2.36
N LEU A 22 0.52 16.34 2.28
CA LEU A 22 -0.08 16.79 1.04
C LEU A 22 0.82 17.83 0.39
N ARG A 23 1.43 17.50 -0.75
CA ARG A 23 2.22 18.41 -1.57
C ARG A 23 1.38 19.01 -2.67
N GLU A 24 1.68 20.28 -2.97
CA GLU A 24 1.08 21.01 -4.10
C GLU A 24 -0.44 20.96 -4.05
N LEU A 25 -1.02 21.23 -2.87
CA LEU A 25 -2.47 21.29 -2.73
C LEU A 25 -2.98 22.49 -3.54
N VAL A 26 -3.83 22.24 -4.53
CA VAL A 26 -4.48 23.26 -5.37
C VAL A 26 -5.98 23.20 -5.15
N LEU A 27 -6.62 24.36 -5.03
CA LEU A 27 -8.04 24.53 -4.75
C LEU A 27 -8.73 25.28 -5.89
N PRO A 28 -9.03 24.61 -7.03
CA PRO A 28 -9.55 25.27 -8.23
C PRO A 28 -10.99 25.78 -8.06
N ALA A 29 -11.76 25.24 -7.12
CA ALA A 29 -13.14 25.62 -6.87
C ALA A 29 -13.53 25.46 -5.40
N PRO A 30 -14.54 26.22 -4.90
CA PRO A 30 -14.96 26.12 -3.51
C PRO A 30 -15.69 24.80 -3.23
N LEU A 31 -15.31 24.15 -2.11
CA LEU A 31 -16.10 23.09 -1.50
C LEU A 31 -17.25 23.70 -0.70
N ALA A 32 -18.26 24.17 -1.43
CA ALA A 32 -19.44 24.81 -0.86
C ALA A 32 -20.51 23.78 -0.47
N ALA A 33 -21.26 24.10 0.58
CA ALA A 33 -22.47 23.41 1.00
C ALA A 33 -23.55 24.45 1.32
N ALA A 34 -24.80 24.15 1.01
CA ALA A 34 -25.92 24.96 1.47
C ALA A 34 -26.09 24.83 3.00
N ILE A 35 -26.66 25.85 3.62
CA ILE A 35 -26.86 25.89 5.07
C ILE A 35 -27.77 24.73 5.48
N ASP A 36 -27.33 23.95 6.45
CA ASP A 36 -28.05 22.79 7.00
C ASP A 36 -28.39 21.68 5.98
N GLU A 37 -27.81 21.70 4.78
CA GLU A 37 -27.99 20.67 3.75
C GLU A 37 -26.72 19.80 3.59
N PRO A 38 -26.85 18.47 3.61
CA PRO A 38 -25.71 17.60 3.37
C PRO A 38 -25.23 17.71 1.92
N THR A 39 -23.93 17.83 1.73
CA THR A 39 -23.29 17.81 0.40
C THR A 39 -22.49 16.53 0.23
N SER A 40 -22.71 15.82 -0.86
CA SER A 40 -21.93 14.63 -1.20
C SER A 40 -20.56 15.04 -1.74
N VAL A 41 -19.51 14.47 -1.14
CA VAL A 41 -18.11 14.67 -1.52
C VAL A 41 -17.51 13.32 -1.88
N GLN A 42 -16.72 13.28 -2.94
CA GLN A 42 -15.94 12.12 -3.35
C GLN A 42 -14.46 12.46 -3.22
N ALA A 43 -13.71 11.63 -2.51
CA ALA A 43 -12.25 11.65 -2.51
C ALA A 43 -11.77 10.45 -3.33
N VAL A 44 -10.99 10.70 -4.38
CA VAL A 44 -10.38 9.67 -5.22
C VAL A 44 -8.91 9.62 -4.90
N LEU A 45 -8.43 8.45 -4.50
CA LEU A 45 -7.00 8.18 -4.32
C LEU A 45 -6.51 7.38 -5.51
N THR A 46 -5.56 7.94 -6.26
CA THR A 46 -4.87 7.22 -7.34
C THR A 46 -3.45 6.88 -6.89
N PRO A 47 -3.02 5.62 -6.96
CA PRO A 47 -1.66 5.21 -6.57
C PRO A 47 -0.54 5.99 -7.30
N THR A 48 0.51 6.42 -6.58
CA THR A 48 1.73 7.10 -7.15
C THR A 48 3.02 6.58 -6.52
N ASP A 49 4.21 6.85 -7.04
CA ASP A 49 5.47 6.26 -6.53
C ASP A 49 5.79 6.55 -5.04
N PHE A 50 5.20 7.60 -4.48
CA PHE A 50 5.48 8.07 -3.12
C PHE A 50 4.28 8.02 -2.17
N GLY A 51 3.11 7.60 -2.66
CA GLY A 51 1.87 7.55 -1.90
C GLY A 51 0.65 7.50 -2.82
N TYR A 52 -0.09 8.60 -2.91
CA TYR A 52 -1.28 8.71 -3.75
C TYR A 52 -1.40 10.11 -4.36
N SER A 53 -2.03 10.27 -5.50
CA SER A 53 -2.66 11.55 -5.83
C SER A 53 -4.06 11.56 -5.24
N LEU A 54 -4.45 12.71 -4.71
CA LEU A 54 -5.76 12.96 -4.14
C LEU A 54 -6.52 13.88 -5.09
N GLU A 55 -7.72 13.48 -5.48
CA GLU A 55 -8.69 14.36 -6.12
C GLU A 55 -9.96 14.43 -5.27
N VAL A 56 -10.39 15.64 -4.94
CA VAL A 56 -11.63 15.88 -4.19
C VAL A 56 -12.65 16.53 -5.10
N ARG A 57 -13.83 15.92 -5.18
CA ARG A 57 -14.96 16.35 -6.00
C ARG A 57 -16.20 16.59 -5.14
N ARG A 58 -16.94 17.64 -5.44
CA ARG A 58 -18.29 17.86 -4.89
C ARG A 58 -19.35 17.46 -5.91
N HIS A 59 -20.45 16.90 -5.42
CA HIS A 59 -21.59 16.56 -6.27
C HIS A 59 -22.45 17.81 -6.55
N LEU A 60 -22.77 18.03 -7.82
CA LEU A 60 -23.69 19.06 -8.30
C LEU A 60 -24.82 18.39 -9.10
N ALA A 61 -25.91 19.12 -9.33
CA ALA A 61 -27.01 18.64 -10.18
C ALA A 61 -26.55 18.28 -11.61
N THR A 62 -25.46 18.91 -12.10
CA THR A 62 -24.92 18.75 -13.45
C THR A 62 -23.77 17.76 -13.57
N GLY A 63 -23.27 17.21 -12.45
CA GLY A 63 -22.14 16.27 -12.40
C GLY A 63 -21.23 16.48 -11.18
N TRP A 64 -19.97 16.06 -11.30
CA TRP A 64 -18.95 16.24 -10.26
C TRP A 64 -18.06 17.43 -10.59
N LEU A 65 -17.88 18.35 -9.65
CA LEU A 65 -16.94 19.46 -9.77
C LEU A 65 -15.69 19.15 -8.95
N ARG A 66 -14.51 19.20 -9.56
CA ARG A 66 -13.23 19.10 -8.87
C ARG A 66 -13.00 20.36 -8.03
N THR A 67 -12.82 20.18 -6.72
CA THR A 67 -12.63 21.29 -5.76
C THR A 67 -11.24 21.30 -5.14
N GLY A 68 -10.52 20.18 -5.17
CA GLY A 68 -9.15 20.12 -4.69
C GLY A 68 -8.34 18.98 -5.32
N GLU A 69 -7.05 19.19 -5.46
CA GLU A 69 -6.08 18.20 -5.90
C GLU A 69 -4.78 18.33 -5.11
N ALA A 70 -4.11 17.21 -4.81
CA ALA A 70 -2.83 17.20 -4.11
C ALA A 70 -2.07 15.89 -4.36
N GLN A 71 -0.77 15.88 -4.10
CA GLN A 71 0.02 14.65 -3.99
C GLN A 71 0.17 14.27 -2.51
N ILE A 72 -0.36 13.12 -2.10
CA ILE A 72 -0.12 12.51 -0.80
C ILE A 72 1.21 11.75 -0.84
N VAL A 73 2.13 12.16 0.03
CA VAL A 73 3.38 11.47 0.31
C VAL A 73 3.28 10.77 1.66
N LEU A 74 3.57 9.47 1.68
CA LEU A 74 3.47 8.61 2.86
C LEU A 74 4.78 8.47 3.66
N ARG A 75 5.85 9.16 3.24
CA ARG A 75 7.14 9.13 3.94
C ARG A 75 7.02 9.87 5.28
N ALA A 76 7.73 9.38 6.30
CA ALA A 76 7.80 10.05 7.58
C ALA A 76 8.29 11.50 7.38
N PRO A 77 7.49 12.52 7.75
CA PRO A 77 7.93 13.90 7.67
C PRO A 77 9.08 14.12 8.65
N ALA A 78 10.01 15.02 8.31
CA ALA A 78 11.07 15.40 9.22
C ALA A 78 10.47 15.88 10.56
N PRO A 79 11.01 15.45 11.71
CA PRO A 79 10.51 15.89 13.00
C PRO A 79 10.59 17.41 13.09
N VAL A 80 9.45 18.06 13.33
CA VAL A 80 9.40 19.50 13.57
C VAL A 80 9.67 19.72 15.05
N PRO A 81 10.73 20.45 15.43
CA PRO A 81 11.01 20.73 16.84
C PRO A 81 9.84 21.50 17.45
N ASP A 82 9.48 21.15 18.68
CA ASP A 82 8.42 21.84 19.41
C ASP A 82 8.79 23.34 19.54
N PRO A 83 7.91 24.26 19.12
CA PRO A 83 8.20 25.68 19.16
C PRO A 83 8.20 26.19 20.61
N ASP A 84 9.12 27.11 20.92
CA ASP A 84 9.16 27.80 22.22
C ASP A 84 7.99 28.79 22.33
N LEU A 85 6.84 28.27 22.78
CA LEU A 85 5.61 29.06 22.94
C LEU A 85 5.78 30.23 23.92
N ALA A 86 6.64 30.12 24.93
CA ALA A 86 6.87 31.19 25.88
C ALA A 86 7.56 32.38 25.20
N SER A 87 8.64 32.10 24.46
CA SER A 87 9.32 33.11 23.65
C SER A 87 8.39 33.70 22.59
N LEU A 88 7.65 32.88 21.86
CA LEU A 88 6.73 33.36 20.82
C LEU A 88 5.63 34.27 21.40
N ARG A 89 5.05 33.93 22.56
CA ARG A 89 4.03 34.78 23.21
C ARG A 89 4.60 36.11 23.71
N LEU A 90 5.86 36.15 24.15
CA LEU A 90 6.50 37.41 24.53
C LEU A 90 6.61 38.38 23.35
N HIS A 91 6.89 37.85 22.15
CA HIS A 91 7.02 38.64 20.92
C HIS A 91 5.67 38.98 20.26
N ALA A 92 4.61 38.21 20.54
CA ALA A 92 3.23 38.51 20.17
C ALA A 92 2.48 39.10 21.37
N SER A 93 2.82 40.33 21.76
CA SER A 93 2.31 40.94 23.00
C SER A 93 1.00 41.71 22.85
N GLN A 94 0.53 41.96 21.62
CA GLN A 94 -0.68 42.75 21.38
C GLN A 94 -1.93 41.86 21.38
N LEU A 95 -2.90 42.17 22.23
CA LEU A 95 -4.18 41.48 22.24
C LEU A 95 -5.00 41.88 20.99
N ALA A 96 -5.44 40.89 20.23
CA ALA A 96 -6.26 41.08 19.04
C ALA A 96 -7.71 40.59 19.27
N PRO A 97 -8.67 41.07 18.48
CA PRO A 97 -10.04 40.56 18.51
C PRO A 97 -10.09 39.04 18.23
N THR A 98 -10.98 38.34 18.93
CA THR A 98 -11.21 36.90 18.70
C THR A 98 -12.05 36.61 17.47
N ARG A 99 -12.61 37.63 16.82
CA ARG A 99 -13.33 37.52 15.55
C ARG A 99 -12.57 38.33 14.50
N THR A 100 -12.19 37.71 13.39
CA THR A 100 -11.47 38.37 12.30
C THR A 100 -12.42 39.06 11.33
N ARG A 101 -11.93 40.06 10.60
CA ARG A 101 -12.69 40.74 9.54
C ARG A 101 -13.05 39.79 8.40
N GLN A 102 -12.18 38.82 8.14
CA GLN A 102 -12.45 37.75 7.16
C GLN A 102 -13.71 36.95 7.51
N GLN A 103 -14.00 36.72 8.79
CA GLN A 103 -15.18 35.96 9.21
C GLN A 103 -16.49 36.72 8.94
N ASP A 104 -16.47 38.03 8.74
CA ASP A 104 -17.68 38.81 8.45
C ASP A 104 -18.18 38.60 7.01
N HIS A 105 -17.33 38.06 6.14
CA HIS A 105 -17.69 37.64 4.78
C HIS A 105 -18.22 36.21 4.71
N LEU A 106 -18.21 35.46 5.82
CA LEU A 106 -18.53 34.03 5.86
C LEU A 106 -19.69 33.74 6.81
N GLN A 107 -20.62 32.88 6.39
CA GLN A 107 -21.73 32.44 7.22
C GLN A 107 -21.33 31.24 8.10
N LEU A 108 -20.49 31.50 9.09
CA LEU A 108 -19.98 30.48 10.00
C LEU A 108 -20.96 30.23 11.16
N GLY A 109 -21.42 28.98 11.29
CA GLY A 109 -22.31 28.55 12.37
C GLY A 109 -21.64 28.48 13.75
N PRO A 110 -22.39 28.16 14.83
CA PRO A 110 -21.87 28.16 16.21
C PRO A 110 -20.66 27.25 16.44
N ARG A 111 -20.47 26.20 15.62
CA ARG A 111 -19.28 25.31 15.63
C ARG A 111 -17.96 26.05 15.42
N TRP A 112 -17.95 27.17 14.69
CA TRP A 112 -16.75 27.96 14.35
C TRP A 112 -16.45 29.08 15.35
N ARG A 113 -17.19 29.16 16.46
CA ARG A 113 -16.91 30.10 17.56
C ARG A 113 -15.84 29.53 18.49
N VAL A 114 -14.64 29.34 17.95
CA VAL A 114 -13.56 28.61 18.64
C VAL A 114 -12.47 29.50 19.24
N ALA A 115 -12.34 30.76 18.83
CA ALA A 115 -11.24 31.62 19.27
C ALA A 115 -11.46 32.19 20.68
N HIS A 116 -10.51 31.95 21.59
CA HIS A 116 -10.54 32.44 22.97
C HIS A 116 -9.59 33.59 23.21
N GLN A 117 -8.34 33.45 22.78
CA GLN A 117 -7.31 34.47 22.94
C GLN A 117 -6.48 34.54 21.67
N VAL A 118 -6.23 35.77 21.22
CA VAL A 118 -5.43 36.03 20.02
C VAL A 118 -4.42 37.10 20.35
N HIS A 119 -3.18 36.82 19.97
CA HIS A 119 -2.03 37.63 20.22
C HIS A 119 -1.31 37.87 18.91
N THR A 120 -1.04 39.13 18.58
CA THR A 120 -0.38 39.55 17.35
C THR A 120 0.97 40.19 17.65
N GLY A 121 1.93 39.96 16.77
CA GLY A 121 3.25 40.56 16.77
C GLY A 121 3.66 41.00 15.36
N SER A 122 4.88 41.52 15.22
CA SER A 122 5.40 42.02 13.94
C SER A 122 5.87 40.92 12.98
N GLN A 123 6.02 39.68 13.45
CA GLN A 123 6.52 38.54 12.67
C GLN A 123 5.56 37.34 12.68
N HIS A 124 4.75 37.21 13.73
CA HIS A 124 3.83 36.08 13.90
C HIS A 124 2.64 36.44 14.79
N SER A 125 1.61 35.61 14.75
CA SER A 125 0.43 35.65 15.62
C SER A 125 0.24 34.29 16.24
N ILE A 126 -0.34 34.32 17.42
CA ILE A 126 -0.69 33.14 18.20
C ILE A 126 -2.18 33.21 18.53
N ALA A 127 -2.91 32.16 18.22
CA ALA A 127 -4.32 32.04 18.57
C ALA A 127 -4.55 30.76 19.40
N ASP A 128 -5.16 30.91 20.57
CA ASP A 128 -5.67 29.81 21.37
C ASP A 128 -7.13 29.57 21.00
N LEU A 129 -7.38 28.38 20.46
CA LEU A 129 -8.67 27.94 19.95
C LEU A 129 -9.19 26.78 20.81
N GLU A 130 -10.49 26.77 21.09
CA GLU A 130 -11.18 25.70 21.83
C GLU A 130 -12.53 25.40 21.17
N LEU A 131 -12.81 24.11 20.95
CA LEU A 131 -14.11 23.70 20.41
C LEU A 131 -15.20 23.88 21.49
N PRO A 132 -16.37 24.48 21.16
CA PRO A 132 -17.44 24.66 22.13
C PRO A 132 -17.91 23.31 22.72
N ALA A 133 -18.22 23.30 24.01
CA ALA A 133 -18.58 22.09 24.76
C ALA A 133 -19.70 21.26 24.09
N THR A 134 -20.67 21.92 23.47
CA THR A 134 -21.80 21.30 22.75
C THR A 134 -21.36 20.43 21.56
N TYR A 135 -20.19 20.70 20.97
CA TYR A 135 -19.68 20.03 19.77
C TYR A 135 -18.50 19.10 20.04
N LEU A 136 -18.18 18.81 21.31
CA LEU A 136 -17.11 17.87 21.65
C LEU A 136 -17.37 16.45 21.11
N GLY A 137 -18.63 16.10 20.83
CA GLY A 137 -18.99 14.84 20.16
C GLY A 137 -18.40 14.71 18.75
N ASP A 138 -18.15 15.82 18.05
CA ASP A 138 -17.59 15.82 16.69
C ASP A 138 -16.16 15.23 16.68
N LEU A 139 -15.44 15.28 17.81
CA LEU A 139 -14.12 14.66 17.99
C LEU A 139 -14.15 13.12 17.93
N GLN A 140 -15.34 12.49 17.87
CA GLN A 140 -15.45 11.06 17.54
C GLN A 140 -15.10 10.76 16.08
N GLY A 141 -15.35 11.71 15.17
CA GLY A 141 -15.10 11.57 13.74
C GLY A 141 -13.85 12.28 13.24
N PHE A 142 -13.50 13.41 13.85
CA PHE A 142 -12.43 14.30 13.37
C PHE A 142 -11.13 14.16 14.16
N ALA A 143 -9.98 14.22 13.46
CA ALA A 143 -8.69 14.31 14.13
C ALA A 143 -8.47 15.76 14.61
N LEU A 144 -8.32 16.70 13.67
CA LEU A 144 -8.35 18.13 13.98
C LEU A 144 -9.63 18.71 13.40
N HIS A 145 -10.48 19.26 14.27
CA HIS A 145 -11.81 19.71 13.85
C HIS A 145 -11.69 20.84 12.79
N PRO A 146 -12.42 20.77 11.65
CA PRO A 146 -12.32 21.78 10.59
C PRO A 146 -12.50 23.23 11.09
N ALA A 147 -13.38 23.44 12.07
CA ALA A 147 -13.56 24.75 12.72
C ALA A 147 -12.28 25.34 13.33
N LEU A 148 -11.44 24.51 13.97
CA LEU A 148 -10.18 24.97 14.55
C LEU A 148 -9.20 25.38 13.44
N VAL A 149 -9.18 24.63 12.34
CA VAL A 149 -8.27 24.88 11.23
C VAL A 149 -8.70 26.09 10.40
N ASP A 150 -9.99 26.17 10.02
CA ASP A 150 -10.51 27.30 9.24
C ASP A 150 -10.29 28.63 9.97
N VAL A 151 -10.61 28.68 11.26
CA VAL A 151 -10.41 29.89 12.08
C VAL A 151 -8.92 30.19 12.28
N GLY A 152 -8.10 29.17 12.52
CA GLY A 152 -6.64 29.33 12.62
C GLY A 152 -6.02 29.94 11.36
N LEU A 153 -6.45 29.50 10.18
CA LEU A 153 -6.00 30.04 8.89
C LEU A 153 -6.48 31.49 8.67
N CYS A 154 -7.65 31.87 9.18
CA CYS A 154 -8.17 33.25 9.05
C CYS A 154 -7.34 34.28 9.83
N PHE A 155 -6.79 33.92 11.00
CA PHE A 155 -5.99 34.86 11.80
C PHE A 155 -4.68 35.28 11.14
N ALA A 156 -4.16 34.48 10.21
CA ALA A 156 -2.97 34.84 9.46
C ALA A 156 -3.18 36.08 8.57
N LEU A 157 -4.41 36.30 8.06
CA LEU A 157 -4.72 37.45 7.20
C LEU A 157 -4.63 38.79 7.94
N GLU A 158 -4.90 38.82 9.25
CA GLU A 158 -4.83 40.06 10.05
C GLU A 158 -3.40 40.61 10.17
N GLN A 159 -2.38 39.81 9.82
CA GLN A 159 -0.99 40.27 9.74
C GLN A 159 -0.61 40.90 8.39
N VAL A 160 -1.45 40.75 7.36
CA VAL A 160 -1.10 41.22 6.01
C VAL A 160 -1.01 42.74 6.03
N PRO A 161 0.15 43.33 5.64
CA PRO A 161 0.32 44.77 5.64
C PRO A 161 -0.74 45.45 4.77
N GLY A 162 -1.46 46.40 5.37
CA GLY A 162 -2.53 47.14 4.71
C GLY A 162 -3.91 46.51 4.80
N TYR A 163 -4.04 45.24 5.24
CA TYR A 163 -5.30 44.48 5.22
C TYR A 163 -6.48 45.29 5.75
N SER A 164 -7.38 45.67 4.83
CA SER A 164 -8.59 46.45 5.09
C SER A 164 -9.75 45.59 5.63
N GLY A 165 -9.86 44.35 5.15
CA GLY A 165 -11.01 43.50 5.39
C GLY A 165 -12.20 43.78 4.47
N ASP A 166 -12.04 44.60 3.43
CA ASP A 166 -13.15 45.04 2.56
C ASP A 166 -13.59 43.98 1.53
N ALA A 167 -12.82 42.90 1.36
CA ALA A 167 -13.06 41.86 0.38
C ALA A 167 -12.85 40.48 0.98
N LEU A 168 -13.57 39.49 0.46
CA LEU A 168 -13.37 38.08 0.79
C LEU A 168 -12.04 37.59 0.19
N TRP A 169 -11.23 36.95 1.04
CA TRP A 169 -10.04 36.22 0.61
C TRP A 169 -10.32 34.72 0.56
N VAL A 170 -9.93 34.04 -0.51
CA VAL A 170 -10.16 32.60 -0.67
C VAL A 170 -8.83 31.84 -0.76
N PRO A 171 -8.75 30.65 -0.15
CA PRO A 171 -7.57 29.81 -0.27
C PRO A 171 -7.48 29.24 -1.69
N VAL A 172 -6.29 29.31 -2.30
CA VAL A 172 -6.06 28.84 -3.67
C VAL A 172 -5.05 27.70 -3.74
N SER A 173 -4.07 27.67 -2.85
CA SER A 173 -3.08 26.59 -2.79
C SER A 173 -2.35 26.50 -1.46
N ALA A 174 -1.68 25.38 -1.23
CA ALA A 174 -0.66 25.21 -0.20
C ALA A 174 0.51 24.40 -0.77
N GLN A 175 1.74 24.81 -0.47
CA GLN A 175 2.92 24.10 -0.94
C GLN A 175 3.05 22.72 -0.29
N SER A 176 2.87 22.67 1.03
CA SER A 176 2.95 21.44 1.82
C SER A 176 2.01 21.52 3.02
N VAL A 177 1.28 20.43 3.29
CA VAL A 177 0.46 20.23 4.49
C VAL A 177 0.85 18.91 5.13
N VAL A 178 1.58 18.97 6.24
CA VAL A 178 2.06 17.81 6.97
C VAL A 178 1.13 17.50 8.14
N VAL A 179 0.60 16.29 8.17
CA VAL A 179 -0.19 15.73 9.29
C VAL A 179 0.72 14.81 10.10
N HIS A 180 1.18 15.30 11.25
CA HIS A 180 2.21 14.62 12.08
C HIS A 180 1.68 13.48 12.91
N ASP A 181 0.42 13.55 13.30
CA ASP A 181 -0.23 12.46 14.02
C ASP A 181 -1.74 12.50 13.68
N PRO A 182 -2.19 11.67 12.74
CA PRO A 182 -3.58 11.65 12.30
C PRO A 182 -4.53 10.96 13.29
N ASP A 183 -4.00 10.16 14.23
CA ASP A 183 -4.80 9.25 15.06
C ASP A 183 -4.61 9.46 16.59
N GLY A 184 -3.80 10.44 16.99
CA GLY A 184 -3.46 10.68 18.40
C GLY A 184 -4.60 11.09 19.34
N PRO A 185 -4.26 11.35 20.62
CA PRO A 185 -5.22 11.46 21.70
C PRO A 185 -6.25 12.57 21.45
N ARG A 186 -7.51 12.16 21.28
CA ARG A 186 -8.61 13.05 20.83
C ARG A 186 -9.01 14.08 21.88
N ASP A 187 -8.83 13.75 23.16
CA ASP A 187 -9.02 14.65 24.28
C ASP A 187 -8.11 15.87 24.22
N GLN A 188 -6.95 15.74 23.58
CA GLN A 188 -5.97 16.81 23.41
C GLN A 188 -6.24 17.69 22.19
N LEU A 189 -7.18 17.29 21.33
CA LEU A 189 -7.56 17.99 20.09
C LEU A 189 -8.77 18.91 20.29
N ARG A 190 -9.34 18.97 21.50
CA ARG A 190 -10.38 19.94 21.87
C ARG A 190 -9.88 21.39 21.88
N ARG A 191 -8.57 21.57 22.12
CA ARG A 191 -7.88 22.86 22.17
C ARG A 191 -6.71 22.81 21.20
N ALA A 192 -6.50 23.89 20.48
CA ALA A 192 -5.37 24.05 19.60
C ALA A 192 -4.72 25.42 19.80
N THR A 193 -3.40 25.46 19.89
CA THR A 193 -2.65 26.71 19.76
C THR A 193 -2.16 26.79 18.33
N VAL A 194 -2.47 27.90 17.66
CA VAL A 194 -2.11 28.14 16.25
C VAL A 194 -1.04 29.21 16.21
N ILE A 195 0.05 28.93 15.50
CA ILE A 195 1.11 29.90 15.20
C ILE A 195 1.03 30.21 13.70
N ALA A 196 0.86 31.48 13.35
CA ALA A 196 0.84 31.93 11.96
C ALA A 196 2.00 32.90 11.70
N VAL A 197 2.78 32.64 10.66
CA VAL A 197 3.94 33.45 10.24
C VAL A 197 3.70 33.92 8.80
N ILE A 198 3.67 35.23 8.59
CA ILE A 198 3.49 35.82 7.26
C ILE A 198 4.79 35.81 6.45
N ARG A 199 4.74 35.43 5.18
CA ARG A 199 5.90 35.53 4.28
C ARG A 199 6.00 36.95 3.69
N PRO A 200 7.21 37.51 3.48
CA PRO A 200 7.43 38.89 3.02
C PRO A 200 6.77 39.25 1.68
N THR A 201 6.46 38.25 0.85
CA THR A 201 5.83 38.44 -0.47
C THR A 201 4.34 38.76 -0.40
N SER A 202 3.74 38.77 0.80
CA SER A 202 2.31 39.02 1.02
C SER A 202 1.98 40.52 0.95
N SER A 203 1.00 40.89 0.13
CA SER A 203 0.56 42.28 0.00
C SER A 203 -0.91 42.35 -0.39
N GLU A 204 -1.68 43.21 0.29
CA GLU A 204 -3.06 43.48 -0.12
C GLU A 204 -3.13 44.03 -1.56
N VAL A 205 -2.17 44.87 -1.95
CA VAL A 205 -2.11 45.50 -3.28
C VAL A 205 -1.87 44.46 -4.37
N ALA A 206 -1.05 43.45 -4.09
CA ALA A 206 -0.80 42.35 -5.02
C ALA A 206 -2.00 41.38 -5.12
N GLY A 207 -2.94 41.44 -4.19
CA GLY A 207 -4.11 40.55 -4.14
C GLY A 207 -3.79 39.11 -3.74
N PHE A 208 -2.58 38.84 -3.24
CA PHE A 208 -2.13 37.54 -2.76
C PHE A 208 -1.43 37.66 -1.40
N ALA A 209 -1.71 36.69 -0.53
CA ALA A 209 -1.08 36.56 0.78
C ALA A 209 -0.61 35.12 0.97
N THR A 210 0.63 34.94 1.41
CA THR A 210 1.23 33.63 1.65
C THR A 210 1.77 33.55 3.06
N PHE A 211 1.44 32.48 3.77
CA PHE A 211 1.84 32.30 5.16
C PHE A 211 2.06 30.83 5.52
N ASP A 212 2.82 30.63 6.60
CA ASP A 212 3.09 29.34 7.21
C ASP A 212 2.32 29.23 8.52
N VAL A 213 1.65 28.09 8.75
CA VAL A 213 0.77 27.89 9.91
C VAL A 213 1.08 26.57 10.58
N THR A 214 1.26 26.62 11.90
CA THR A 214 1.51 25.44 12.74
C THR A 214 0.42 25.30 13.78
N PHE A 215 -0.18 24.12 13.88
CA PHE A 215 -1.20 23.79 14.87
C PHE A 215 -0.61 22.84 15.91
N LEU A 216 -0.75 23.21 17.18
CA LEU A 216 -0.31 22.44 18.33
C LEU A 216 -1.50 21.92 19.12
N ASP A 217 -1.38 20.72 19.68
CA ASP A 217 -2.35 20.18 20.63
C ASP A 217 -2.23 20.85 22.02
N SER A 218 -3.12 20.47 22.94
CA SER A 218 -3.07 20.99 24.32
C SER A 218 -1.80 20.64 25.11
N ALA A 219 -1.01 19.67 24.64
CA ALA A 219 0.27 19.30 25.22
C ALA A 219 1.45 20.06 24.60
N GLY A 220 1.19 20.92 23.61
CA GLY A 220 2.21 21.71 22.90
C GLY A 220 2.89 20.96 21.75
N ARG A 221 2.37 19.79 21.35
CA ARG A 221 2.95 18.99 20.27
C ARG A 221 2.38 19.40 18.93
N VAL A 222 3.22 19.46 17.90
CA VAL A 222 2.80 19.81 16.54
C VAL A 222 1.92 18.70 15.94
N ARG A 223 0.71 19.06 15.49
CA ARG A 223 -0.26 18.13 14.87
C ARG A 223 -0.39 18.32 13.37
N LEU A 224 -0.39 19.58 12.93
CA LEU A 224 -0.54 19.98 11.54
C LEU A 224 0.43 21.12 11.26
N SER A 225 1.22 21.00 10.20
CA SER A 225 2.08 22.06 9.69
C SER A 225 1.69 22.38 8.26
N VAL A 226 1.47 23.65 7.96
CA VAL A 226 1.07 24.16 6.65
C VAL A 226 2.15 25.13 6.18
N GLN A 227 2.75 24.85 5.03
CA GLN A 227 3.75 25.71 4.42
C GLN A 227 3.25 26.29 3.10
N GLY A 228 3.56 27.56 2.87
CA GLY A 228 3.25 28.26 1.62
C GLY A 228 1.76 28.32 1.33
N PHE A 229 0.93 28.43 2.38
CA PHE A 229 -0.52 28.55 2.22
C PHE A 229 -0.84 29.90 1.59
N THR A 230 -1.48 29.88 0.43
CA THR A 230 -1.73 31.06 -0.39
C THR A 230 -3.23 31.35 -0.46
N MET A 231 -3.57 32.60 -0.17
CA MET A 231 -4.91 33.15 -0.33
C MET A 231 -4.92 34.25 -1.38
N LYS A 232 -6.02 34.32 -2.15
CA LYS A 232 -6.26 35.33 -3.17
C LYS A 232 -7.44 36.21 -2.79
N ARG A 233 -7.29 37.53 -2.95
CA ARG A 233 -8.38 38.50 -2.82
C ARG A 233 -9.35 38.34 -3.99
N LEU A 234 -10.64 38.25 -3.69
CA LEU A 234 -11.68 38.33 -4.72
C LEU A 234 -12.02 39.78 -5.03
N THR A 235 -12.18 40.07 -6.31
CA THR A 235 -12.58 41.39 -6.83
C THR A 235 -14.06 41.44 -7.22
N GLY A 236 -14.84 40.38 -6.97
CA GLY A 236 -16.26 40.24 -7.27
C GLY A 236 -16.96 39.27 -6.32
N GLU A 237 -18.27 39.07 -6.49
CA GLU A 237 -19.04 38.11 -5.68
C GLU A 237 -18.58 36.66 -5.93
N LEU A 238 -18.55 35.86 -4.87
CA LEU A 238 -18.23 34.44 -4.95
C LEU A 238 -19.43 33.68 -5.52
N GLU A 239 -19.42 33.38 -6.82
CA GLU A 239 -20.40 32.48 -7.41
C GLU A 239 -20.16 31.06 -6.87
N LEU A 240 -21.09 30.57 -6.04
CA LEU A 240 -21.03 29.20 -5.49
C LEU A 240 -21.46 28.16 -6.53
N ASP A 241 -22.25 28.57 -7.52
CA ASP A 241 -22.74 27.79 -8.65
C ASP A 241 -22.03 28.18 -9.95
N VAL A 242 -20.71 28.06 -9.96
CA VAL A 242 -19.95 28.22 -11.22
C VAL A 242 -20.36 27.09 -12.17
N ALA A 243 -21.04 27.45 -13.27
CA ALA A 243 -21.11 26.57 -14.43
C ALA A 243 -19.65 26.28 -14.84
N PRO A 244 -19.22 25.02 -14.81
CA PRO A 244 -17.80 24.71 -14.82
C PRO A 244 -17.17 25.25 -16.12
N SER A 245 -16.06 25.99 -15.99
CA SER A 245 -15.35 26.56 -17.14
C SER A 245 -14.70 25.44 -17.95
N ASP A 246 -14.46 25.63 -19.25
CA ASP A 246 -13.75 24.66 -20.11
C ASP A 246 -12.35 24.24 -19.59
N ALA A 247 -11.79 24.94 -18.61
CA ALA A 247 -10.52 24.60 -17.94
C ALA A 247 -10.69 23.78 -16.65
N THR A 248 -11.91 23.74 -16.08
CA THR A 248 -12.27 22.93 -14.89
C THR A 248 -13.19 21.76 -15.23
N LEU A 249 -13.85 21.84 -16.39
CA LEU A 249 -14.28 20.70 -17.17
C LEU A 249 -13.06 20.14 -17.91
N GLU A 250 -12.46 19.09 -17.38
CA GLU A 250 -12.04 18.08 -18.35
C GLU A 250 -13.29 17.68 -19.14
N PRO A 251 -13.16 17.42 -20.45
CA PRO A 251 -14.30 17.06 -21.27
C PRO A 251 -15.04 16.00 -20.49
N ARG A 252 -16.37 16.20 -20.34
CA ARG A 252 -17.21 15.05 -20.08
C ARG A 252 -16.63 13.96 -20.96
N LEU A 253 -16.37 12.79 -20.40
CA LEU A 253 -16.45 11.58 -21.18
C LEU A 253 -17.94 11.44 -21.61
N THR A 254 -18.46 12.41 -22.35
CA THR A 254 -19.41 12.26 -23.43
C THR A 254 -18.64 11.74 -24.64
N HIS A 255 -17.85 10.70 -24.43
CA HIS A 255 -18.29 9.50 -25.08
C HIS A 255 -19.34 8.86 -24.16
N GLU A 256 -20.59 9.33 -24.30
CA GLU A 256 -21.66 8.36 -24.58
C GLU A 256 -21.30 7.74 -25.93
N ARG A 257 -20.20 6.98 -25.94
CA ARG A 257 -20.18 5.76 -26.69
C ARG A 257 -21.36 5.01 -26.04
N PRO A 258 -22.37 4.57 -26.82
CA PRO A 258 -23.34 3.64 -26.27
C PRO A 258 -22.52 2.59 -25.54
N MET A 259 -22.74 2.48 -24.22
CA MET A 259 -21.87 1.67 -23.36
C MET A 259 -21.68 0.35 -24.06
N THR A 260 -20.42 -0.06 -24.17
CA THR A 260 -20.17 -1.38 -24.72
C THR A 260 -20.91 -2.37 -23.81
N PRO A 261 -21.44 -3.48 -24.36
CA PRO A 261 -22.11 -4.48 -23.54
C PRO A 261 -21.28 -4.92 -22.30
N ALA A 262 -19.95 -4.84 -22.39
CA ALA A 262 -19.02 -5.10 -21.29
C ALA A 262 -19.02 -4.03 -20.19
N GLU A 263 -19.16 -2.74 -20.51
CA GLU A 263 -19.24 -1.65 -19.53
C GLU A 263 -20.58 -1.62 -18.80
N GLU A 264 -21.67 -1.95 -19.51
CA GLU A 264 -22.97 -2.19 -18.87
C GLU A 264 -22.87 -3.38 -17.91
N LEU A 265 -22.24 -4.47 -18.33
CA LEU A 265 -22.02 -5.65 -17.50
C LEU A 265 -21.10 -5.38 -16.32
N PHE A 266 -20.07 -4.55 -16.45
CA PHE A 266 -19.17 -4.19 -15.35
C PHE A 266 -19.88 -3.30 -14.33
N ARG A 267 -20.58 -2.26 -14.78
CA ARG A 267 -21.36 -1.39 -13.89
C ARG A 267 -22.52 -2.14 -13.23
N TYR A 268 -23.16 -3.06 -13.95
CA TYR A 268 -24.12 -4.00 -13.40
C TYR A 268 -23.44 -4.90 -12.35
N SER A 269 -22.27 -5.49 -12.66
CA SER A 269 -21.48 -6.34 -11.75
C SER A 269 -21.06 -5.63 -10.45
N VAL A 270 -20.70 -4.35 -10.54
CA VAL A 270 -20.30 -3.52 -9.39
C VAL A 270 -21.51 -3.05 -8.58
N SER A 271 -22.62 -2.65 -9.23
CA SER A 271 -23.81 -2.14 -8.53
C SER A 271 -24.65 -3.24 -7.88
N GLY A 272 -24.60 -4.47 -8.38
CA GLY A 272 -25.18 -5.64 -7.71
C GLY A 272 -24.15 -6.56 -7.09
N GLY A 273 -22.95 -6.09 -6.74
CA GLY A 273 -22.00 -6.91 -5.98
C GLY A 273 -22.56 -7.33 -4.62
N ILE A 274 -22.30 -8.56 -4.19
CA ILE A 274 -22.65 -9.03 -2.84
C ILE A 274 -21.61 -8.51 -1.85
N ARG A 275 -22.01 -7.92 -0.72
CA ARG A 275 -21.05 -7.50 0.31
C ARG A 275 -20.40 -8.75 0.92
N ALA A 276 -19.14 -8.64 1.35
CA ALA A 276 -18.39 -9.79 1.89
C ALA A 276 -19.15 -10.54 3.01
N GLN A 277 -19.85 -9.80 3.87
CA GLN A 277 -20.69 -10.36 4.94
C GLN A 277 -21.90 -11.15 4.41
N GLU A 278 -22.59 -10.60 3.40
CA GLU A 278 -23.76 -11.19 2.76
C GLU A 278 -23.37 -12.42 1.91
N GLY A 279 -22.19 -12.38 1.29
CA GLY A 279 -21.62 -13.49 0.52
C GLY A 279 -21.29 -14.70 1.38
N ALA A 280 -20.72 -14.47 2.56
CA ALA A 280 -20.44 -15.54 3.52
C ALA A 280 -21.72 -16.23 4.00
N GLU A 281 -22.78 -15.47 4.29
CA GLU A 281 -24.08 -16.01 4.71
C GLU A 281 -24.80 -16.77 3.58
N ALA A 282 -24.77 -16.23 2.36
CA ALA A 282 -25.35 -16.87 1.18
C ALA A 282 -24.62 -18.18 0.83
N PHE A 283 -23.29 -18.20 0.96
CA PHE A 283 -22.46 -19.38 0.73
C PHE A 283 -22.69 -20.47 1.78
N GLU A 284 -22.77 -20.12 3.07
CA GLU A 284 -23.14 -21.07 4.13
C GLU A 284 -24.55 -21.64 3.91
N SER A 285 -25.51 -20.79 3.51
CA SER A 285 -26.88 -21.22 3.20
C SER A 285 -26.93 -22.18 2.00
N ALA A 286 -26.21 -21.85 0.93
CA ALA A 286 -26.07 -22.66 -0.29
C ALA A 286 -25.54 -24.06 0.00
N LEU A 287 -24.43 -24.14 0.74
CA LEU A 287 -23.81 -25.40 1.15
C LEU A 287 -24.70 -26.23 2.09
N THR A 288 -25.54 -25.57 2.90
CA THR A 288 -26.39 -26.26 3.87
C THR A 288 -27.68 -26.81 3.28
N HIS A 289 -28.27 -26.11 2.29
CA HIS A 289 -29.62 -26.42 1.78
C HIS A 289 -29.64 -27.00 0.37
N TYR A 290 -28.61 -26.78 -0.47
CA TYR A 290 -28.68 -27.08 -1.90
C TYR A 290 -27.53 -27.94 -2.43
N ALA A 291 -26.74 -28.59 -1.56
CA ALA A 291 -25.54 -29.37 -1.89
C ALA A 291 -25.74 -30.54 -2.89
N ALA A 292 -26.97 -30.89 -3.25
CA ALA A 292 -27.30 -31.96 -4.18
C ALA A 292 -27.78 -31.45 -5.56
N ILE A 293 -27.82 -30.14 -5.78
CA ILE A 293 -28.28 -29.51 -7.02
C ILE A 293 -27.20 -28.52 -7.48
N PRO A 294 -26.89 -28.40 -8.77
CA PRO A 294 -26.07 -27.28 -9.25
C PRO A 294 -26.79 -25.96 -8.90
N LEU A 295 -26.25 -25.26 -7.90
CA LEU A 295 -26.76 -23.99 -7.43
C LEU A 295 -25.90 -22.86 -8.00
N ALA A 296 -26.51 -22.00 -8.81
CA ALA A 296 -25.91 -20.73 -9.20
C ALA A 296 -26.47 -19.64 -8.29
N VAL A 297 -25.62 -19.03 -7.47
CA VAL A 297 -25.97 -17.86 -6.65
C VAL A 297 -25.52 -16.64 -7.43
N THR A 298 -26.48 -15.81 -7.81
CA THR A 298 -26.22 -14.54 -8.50
C THR A 298 -26.89 -13.43 -7.70
N PRO A 299 -26.21 -12.31 -7.46
CA PRO A 299 -26.83 -11.15 -6.83
C PRO A 299 -27.73 -10.37 -7.80
N PHE A 300 -27.85 -10.84 -9.04
CA PHE A 300 -28.64 -10.28 -10.12
C PHE A 300 -29.91 -11.07 -10.36
N ASP A 301 -30.98 -10.41 -10.80
CA ASP A 301 -32.16 -11.09 -11.28
C ASP A 301 -31.79 -11.98 -12.49
N LEU A 302 -32.09 -13.27 -12.36
CA LEU A 302 -31.67 -14.31 -13.31
C LEU A 302 -32.33 -14.14 -14.68
N LEU A 303 -33.55 -13.58 -14.71
CA LEU A 303 -34.28 -13.27 -15.94
C LEU A 303 -33.71 -12.03 -16.63
N GLU A 304 -33.32 -11.00 -15.87
CA GLU A 304 -32.62 -9.83 -16.41
C GLU A 304 -31.21 -10.19 -16.91
N LEU A 305 -30.48 -11.07 -16.21
CA LEU A 305 -29.21 -11.64 -16.67
C LEU A 305 -29.38 -12.42 -17.98
N GLN A 306 -30.44 -13.22 -18.11
CA GLN A 306 -30.76 -13.90 -19.37
C GLN A 306 -31.08 -12.90 -20.48
N LYS A 307 -31.86 -11.86 -20.20
CA LYS A 307 -32.22 -10.82 -21.18
C LYS A 307 -31.03 -9.95 -21.57
N SER A 308 -30.11 -9.63 -20.66
CA SER A 308 -28.90 -8.86 -20.93
C SER A 308 -27.85 -9.70 -21.64
N ALA A 309 -27.69 -10.98 -21.25
CA ALA A 309 -26.89 -11.95 -22.01
C ALA A 309 -27.45 -12.13 -23.43
N ASN A 310 -28.77 -12.20 -23.62
CA ASN A 310 -29.40 -12.32 -24.93
C ASN A 310 -29.31 -11.01 -25.75
N ARG A 311 -29.32 -9.84 -25.11
CA ARG A 311 -29.07 -8.53 -25.76
C ARG A 311 -27.60 -8.37 -26.17
N ALA A 312 -26.65 -8.75 -25.31
CA ALA A 312 -25.22 -8.78 -25.61
C ALA A 312 -24.84 -9.86 -26.65
N SER A 313 -25.58 -10.97 -26.68
CA SER A 313 -25.45 -12.05 -27.67
C SER A 313 -25.74 -11.59 -29.11
N GLY A 314 -26.47 -10.49 -29.28
CA GLY A 314 -26.69 -9.86 -30.58
C GLY A 314 -25.51 -9.04 -31.12
N ALA A 315 -24.55 -8.66 -30.26
CA ALA A 315 -23.46 -7.74 -30.61
C ALA A 315 -22.06 -8.36 -30.59
N SER A 316 -21.81 -9.52 -29.94
CA SER A 316 -20.43 -10.02 -29.75
C SER A 316 -20.23 -11.54 -29.66
N LEU A 317 -21.09 -12.36 -30.26
CA LEU A 317 -20.83 -13.81 -30.38
C LEU A 317 -20.58 -14.22 -31.83
N ARG A 318 -19.30 -14.30 -32.23
CA ARG A 318 -18.92 -15.29 -33.24
C ARG A 318 -18.47 -16.53 -32.50
N ARG A 319 -19.33 -17.56 -32.53
CA ARG A 319 -18.99 -18.93 -32.12
C ARG A 319 -17.83 -19.41 -33.01
N GLY A 320 -16.61 -19.27 -32.52
CA GLY A 320 -15.51 -20.14 -32.92
C GLY A 320 -15.71 -21.50 -32.24
N ASN A 321 -15.40 -22.58 -32.96
CA ASN A 321 -15.38 -23.93 -32.39
C ASN A 321 -14.26 -24.04 -31.34
N ASP A 322 -14.52 -23.56 -30.13
CA ASP A 322 -14.14 -24.15 -28.85
C ASP A 322 -14.44 -23.13 -27.73
N SER A 323 -14.95 -23.66 -26.63
CA SER A 323 -15.62 -22.97 -25.54
C SER A 323 -14.67 -22.15 -24.65
N VAL A 324 -14.24 -20.97 -25.09
CA VAL A 324 -13.54 -19.99 -24.24
C VAL A 324 -14.19 -18.60 -24.40
N VAL A 325 -14.67 -18.03 -23.28
CA VAL A 325 -15.18 -16.65 -23.22
C VAL A 325 -13.98 -15.72 -23.11
N THR A 326 -13.83 -14.79 -24.05
CA THR A 326 -12.78 -13.76 -24.04
C THR A 326 -13.34 -12.39 -23.66
N PHE A 327 -12.54 -11.57 -22.98
CA PHE A 327 -12.87 -10.24 -22.48
C PHE A 327 -12.17 -9.15 -23.31
N ALA A 328 -12.74 -7.95 -23.36
CA ALA A 328 -12.12 -6.80 -24.04
C ALA A 328 -10.87 -6.31 -23.29
N ARG A 329 -9.91 -5.68 -24.00
CA ARG A 329 -8.73 -5.04 -23.39
C ARG A 329 -9.16 -3.98 -22.36
N PRO A 330 -8.66 -4.02 -21.11
CA PRO A 330 -8.99 -3.00 -20.10
C PRO A 330 -8.46 -1.62 -20.50
N LEU A 331 -9.06 -0.56 -19.94
CA LEU A 331 -8.60 0.81 -20.12
C LEU A 331 -7.27 1.01 -19.35
N LEU A 332 -6.16 0.83 -20.07
CA LEU A 332 -4.82 1.09 -19.57
C LEU A 332 -4.34 2.49 -19.99
N SER A 333 -3.41 3.07 -19.22
CA SER A 333 -2.74 4.33 -19.58
C SER A 333 -1.83 4.19 -20.81
N SER A 334 -1.44 2.96 -21.17
CA SER A 334 -0.68 2.65 -22.38
C SER A 334 -1.56 2.72 -23.62
N ALA A 335 -1.08 3.42 -24.66
CA ALA A 335 -1.68 3.34 -25.99
C ALA A 335 -1.52 1.92 -26.56
N PHE A 336 -2.55 1.42 -27.23
CA PHE A 336 -2.46 0.12 -27.92
C PHE A 336 -1.47 0.20 -29.08
N VAL A 337 -0.51 -0.74 -29.09
CA VAL A 337 0.47 -0.91 -30.17
C VAL A 337 0.44 -2.39 -30.57
N ALA A 338 0.17 -2.67 -31.85
CA ALA A 338 0.11 -4.04 -32.36
C ALA A 338 1.51 -4.70 -32.41
N PRO A 339 1.59 -6.04 -32.36
CA PRO A 339 2.81 -6.81 -32.60
C PRO A 339 3.53 -6.41 -33.89
N ARG A 340 4.85 -6.26 -33.83
CA ARG A 340 5.66 -5.78 -34.96
C ARG A 340 6.43 -6.89 -35.68
N ASP A 341 6.61 -8.03 -35.03
CA ASP A 341 7.30 -9.20 -35.60
C ASP A 341 6.68 -10.53 -35.12
N ALA A 342 7.23 -11.65 -35.62
CA ALA A 342 6.71 -12.99 -35.34
C ALA A 342 6.86 -13.42 -33.86
N VAL A 343 7.90 -12.94 -33.17
CA VAL A 343 8.12 -13.27 -31.76
C VAL A 343 7.08 -12.53 -30.91
N GLU A 344 6.90 -11.23 -31.17
CA GLU A 344 5.87 -10.42 -30.51
C GLU A 344 4.46 -10.95 -30.79
N GLN A 345 4.17 -11.37 -32.04
CA GLN A 345 2.87 -11.91 -32.39
C GLN A 345 2.58 -13.20 -31.60
N THR A 346 3.54 -14.14 -31.59
CA THR A 346 3.38 -15.40 -30.87
C THR A 346 3.20 -15.17 -29.37
N LEU A 347 3.95 -14.22 -28.78
CA LEU A 347 3.80 -13.88 -27.37
C LEU A 347 2.45 -13.21 -27.07
N ALA A 348 2.00 -12.28 -27.92
CA ALA A 348 0.70 -11.63 -27.76
C ALA A 348 -0.44 -12.66 -27.81
N ASP A 349 -0.39 -13.62 -28.74
CA ASP A 349 -1.39 -14.69 -28.85
C ASP A 349 -1.41 -15.58 -27.60
N LEU A 350 -0.23 -15.93 -27.06
CA LEU A 350 -0.12 -16.67 -25.81
C LEU A 350 -0.75 -15.92 -24.63
N TRP A 351 -0.54 -14.61 -24.56
CA TRP A 351 -1.09 -13.78 -23.48
C TRP A 351 -2.60 -13.64 -23.62
N GLN A 352 -3.11 -13.44 -24.83
CA GLN A 352 -4.55 -13.43 -25.11
C GLN A 352 -5.23 -14.72 -24.63
N GLU A 353 -4.64 -15.88 -24.96
CA GLU A 353 -5.20 -17.18 -24.56
C GLU A 353 -5.13 -17.40 -23.04
N LEU A 354 -4.00 -17.06 -22.42
CA LEU A 354 -3.77 -17.31 -21.00
C LEU A 354 -4.54 -16.36 -20.07
N LEU A 355 -4.72 -15.11 -20.49
CA LEU A 355 -5.43 -14.07 -19.73
C LEU A 355 -6.91 -13.99 -20.13
N GLY A 356 -7.30 -14.60 -21.25
CA GLY A 356 -8.65 -14.54 -21.79
C GLY A 356 -9.01 -13.16 -22.33
N ILE A 357 -8.06 -12.42 -22.91
CA ILE A 357 -8.24 -11.04 -23.39
C ILE A 357 -8.18 -11.02 -24.92
N GLU A 358 -9.07 -10.27 -25.58
CA GLU A 358 -9.21 -10.23 -27.03
C GLU A 358 -8.03 -9.52 -27.71
N GLN A 359 -7.49 -8.44 -27.13
CA GLN A 359 -6.39 -7.67 -27.70
C GLN A 359 -5.34 -7.37 -26.65
N VAL A 360 -4.10 -7.78 -26.92
CA VAL A 360 -2.92 -7.48 -26.10
C VAL A 360 -1.98 -6.61 -26.94
N GLY A 361 -1.74 -5.38 -26.49
CA GLY A 361 -0.76 -4.49 -27.09
C GLY A 361 0.66 -4.84 -26.62
N VAL A 362 1.68 -4.57 -27.45
CA VAL A 362 3.05 -4.99 -27.12
C VAL A 362 3.66 -4.29 -25.91
N ARG A 363 3.07 -3.15 -25.51
CA ARG A 363 3.46 -2.35 -24.34
C ARG A 363 2.56 -2.56 -23.13
N ASP A 364 1.59 -3.47 -23.23
CA ASP A 364 0.74 -3.80 -22.09
C ASP A 364 1.55 -4.66 -21.12
N SER A 365 1.50 -4.32 -19.84
CA SER A 365 2.13 -5.13 -18.80
C SER A 365 1.30 -6.40 -18.58
N PHE A 366 1.98 -7.54 -18.51
CA PHE A 366 1.38 -8.85 -18.22
C PHE A 366 0.49 -8.80 -16.98
N PHE A 367 0.95 -8.07 -15.96
CA PHE A 367 0.30 -8.00 -14.66
C PHE A 367 -0.85 -6.98 -14.64
N ASP A 368 -0.74 -5.87 -15.37
CA ASP A 368 -1.84 -4.89 -15.49
C ASP A 368 -3.04 -5.48 -16.23
N LEU A 369 -2.78 -6.48 -17.08
CA LEU A 369 -3.79 -7.30 -17.75
C LEU A 369 -4.36 -8.41 -16.84
N GLY A 370 -4.01 -8.46 -15.55
CA GLY A 370 -4.50 -9.47 -14.59
C GLY A 370 -3.66 -10.75 -14.52
N GLY A 371 -2.47 -10.75 -15.12
CA GLY A 371 -1.51 -11.84 -14.99
C GLY A 371 -1.02 -12.01 -13.55
N HIS A 372 -0.91 -13.26 -13.11
CA HIS A 372 -0.39 -13.62 -11.80
C HIS A 372 0.54 -14.84 -11.89
N SER A 373 1.16 -15.22 -10.78
CA SER A 373 2.21 -16.27 -10.72
C SER A 373 1.83 -17.58 -11.43
N LEU A 374 0.62 -18.10 -11.23
CA LEU A 374 0.17 -19.33 -11.89
C LEU A 374 0.06 -19.19 -13.42
N ILE A 375 -0.40 -18.04 -13.91
CA ILE A 375 -0.49 -17.78 -15.35
C ILE A 375 0.92 -17.59 -15.93
N ALA A 376 1.82 -16.92 -15.19
CA ALA A 376 3.22 -16.77 -15.56
C ALA A 376 3.94 -18.12 -15.71
N VAL A 377 3.73 -19.07 -14.79
CA VAL A 377 4.28 -20.43 -14.89
C VAL A 377 3.84 -21.10 -16.21
N ARG A 378 2.54 -21.00 -16.54
CA ARG A 378 2.01 -21.55 -17.80
C ARG A 378 2.60 -20.85 -19.02
N LEU A 379 2.76 -19.53 -18.96
CA LEU A 379 3.37 -18.73 -20.01
C LEU A 379 4.80 -19.21 -20.28
N PHE A 380 5.64 -19.33 -19.26
CA PHE A 380 7.03 -19.76 -19.42
C PHE A 380 7.16 -21.20 -19.90
N ALA A 381 6.31 -22.12 -19.42
CA ALA A 381 6.27 -23.49 -19.92
C ALA A 381 5.99 -23.53 -21.44
N ARG A 382 5.10 -22.66 -21.92
CA ARG A 382 4.79 -22.52 -23.36
C ARG A 382 5.92 -21.84 -24.13
N ILE A 383 6.56 -20.80 -23.56
CA ILE A 383 7.73 -20.16 -24.15
C ILE A 383 8.86 -21.18 -24.35
N ARG A 384 9.17 -21.98 -23.33
CA ARG A 384 10.17 -23.05 -23.42
C ARG A 384 9.84 -24.05 -24.52
N LYS A 385 8.58 -24.46 -24.62
CA LYS A 385 8.12 -25.41 -25.65
C LYS A 385 8.22 -24.83 -27.06
N LEU A 386 7.89 -23.55 -27.25
CA LEU A 386 7.80 -22.92 -28.57
C LEU A 386 9.15 -22.38 -29.06
N PHE A 387 9.93 -21.77 -28.18
CA PHE A 387 11.19 -21.10 -28.53
C PHE A 387 12.44 -21.92 -28.16
N SER A 388 12.30 -23.04 -27.44
CA SER A 388 13.42 -23.82 -26.89
C SER A 388 14.37 -22.99 -26.00
N VAL A 389 13.85 -21.90 -25.41
CA VAL A 389 14.57 -21.01 -24.49
C VAL A 389 14.05 -21.26 -23.08
N ASP A 390 14.95 -21.46 -22.12
CA ASP A 390 14.59 -21.56 -20.70
C ASP A 390 14.77 -20.18 -20.06
N LEU A 391 13.66 -19.57 -19.61
CA LEU A 391 13.65 -18.27 -18.94
C LEU A 391 13.28 -18.48 -17.47
N PRO A 392 14.05 -17.93 -16.51
CA PRO A 392 13.62 -17.93 -15.12
C PRO A 392 12.38 -17.02 -14.97
N MET A 393 11.46 -17.31 -14.04
CA MET A 393 10.28 -16.42 -13.85
C MET A 393 10.68 -14.99 -13.50
N SER A 394 11.86 -14.81 -12.91
CA SER A 394 12.45 -13.50 -12.68
C SER A 394 12.58 -12.64 -13.94
N ALA A 395 12.66 -13.25 -15.12
CA ALA A 395 12.67 -12.54 -16.39
C ALA A 395 11.43 -11.65 -16.56
N LEU A 396 10.28 -12.00 -15.97
CA LEU A 396 9.09 -11.13 -16.02
C LEU A 396 9.30 -9.78 -15.34
N PHE A 397 10.16 -9.64 -14.32
CA PHE A 397 10.39 -8.33 -13.68
C PHE A 397 11.15 -7.37 -14.60
N GLY A 398 12.13 -7.89 -15.34
CA GLY A 398 12.87 -7.10 -16.33
C GLY A 398 12.15 -6.98 -17.67
N ALA A 399 11.15 -7.83 -17.92
CA ALA A 399 10.47 -7.95 -19.19
C ALA A 399 8.94 -8.14 -19.06
N GLU A 400 8.30 -7.17 -18.41
CA GLU A 400 6.88 -7.20 -18.08
C GLU A 400 5.93 -7.05 -19.28
N THR A 401 6.44 -6.72 -20.46
CA THR A 401 5.65 -6.46 -21.68
C THR A 401 6.02 -7.46 -22.77
N VAL A 402 5.13 -7.64 -23.76
CA VAL A 402 5.44 -8.48 -24.94
C VAL A 402 6.69 -7.96 -25.66
N GLU A 403 6.86 -6.65 -25.79
CA GLU A 403 8.05 -6.01 -26.39
C GLU A 403 9.34 -6.41 -25.67
N THR A 404 9.37 -6.29 -24.34
CA THR A 404 10.57 -6.57 -23.54
C THR A 404 10.83 -8.07 -23.41
N SER A 405 9.76 -8.89 -23.31
CA SER A 405 9.86 -10.35 -23.30
C SER A 405 10.38 -10.88 -24.64
N ALA A 406 9.89 -10.33 -25.76
CA ALA A 406 10.39 -10.68 -27.09
C ALA A 406 11.87 -10.33 -27.24
N ALA A 407 12.32 -9.20 -26.67
CA ALA A 407 13.72 -8.81 -26.69
C ALA A 407 14.61 -9.82 -25.96
N LEU A 408 14.19 -10.30 -24.77
CA LEU A 408 14.91 -11.34 -24.03
C LEU A 408 14.96 -12.66 -24.80
N ILE A 409 13.84 -13.11 -25.35
CA ILE A 409 13.80 -14.34 -26.16
C ILE A 409 14.76 -14.21 -27.34
N ARG A 410 14.71 -13.08 -28.07
CA ARG A 410 15.62 -12.83 -29.21
C ARG A 410 17.09 -12.88 -28.81
N ALA A 411 17.44 -12.33 -27.65
CA ALA A 411 18.82 -12.37 -27.14
C ALA A 411 19.28 -13.80 -26.79
N LEU A 412 18.34 -14.70 -26.47
CA LEU A 412 18.60 -16.08 -26.08
C LEU A 412 18.47 -17.10 -27.21
N LEU A 413 17.85 -16.70 -28.33
CA LEU A 413 17.77 -17.54 -29.51
C LEU A 413 19.19 -17.79 -30.05
N PRO A 414 19.50 -19.03 -30.50
CA PRO A 414 20.82 -19.34 -31.05
C PRO A 414 21.13 -18.45 -32.25
N THR A 415 22.19 -17.64 -32.15
CA THR A 415 22.71 -16.87 -33.28
C THR A 415 23.86 -17.61 -33.93
N THR A 416 23.95 -17.54 -35.25
CA THR A 416 25.08 -18.09 -35.98
C THR A 416 26.17 -17.02 -36.08
N ASP A 417 27.40 -17.33 -35.66
CA ASP A 417 28.53 -16.44 -35.90
C ASP A 417 28.87 -16.34 -37.40
N SER A 418 29.79 -15.44 -37.75
CA SER A 418 30.28 -15.25 -39.12
C SER A 418 30.92 -16.52 -39.74
N ALA A 419 31.14 -17.57 -38.94
CA ALA A 419 31.74 -18.84 -39.32
C ALA A 419 30.75 -20.02 -39.29
N GLY A 420 29.44 -19.77 -39.13
CA GLY A 420 28.43 -20.83 -39.18
C GLY A 420 28.25 -21.60 -37.87
N ARG A 421 28.85 -21.17 -36.76
CA ARG A 421 28.73 -21.85 -35.45
C ARG A 421 27.57 -21.30 -34.65
N LEU A 422 26.83 -22.21 -34.01
CA LEU A 422 25.82 -21.88 -33.02
C LEU A 422 26.50 -21.25 -31.80
N VAL A 423 26.22 -19.97 -31.56
CA VAL A 423 26.60 -19.27 -30.33
C VAL A 423 25.44 -19.36 -29.36
N THR A 424 25.65 -20.07 -28.25
CA THR A 424 24.70 -20.10 -27.14
C THR A 424 25.05 -18.94 -26.19
N PRO A 425 24.07 -18.11 -25.80
CA PRO A 425 24.32 -17.05 -24.83
C PRO A 425 24.75 -17.62 -23.48
N PRO A 426 25.56 -16.89 -22.69
CA PRO A 426 25.98 -17.34 -21.37
C PRO A 426 24.76 -17.54 -20.46
N PRO A 427 24.79 -18.52 -19.55
CA PRO A 427 23.73 -18.70 -18.57
C PRO A 427 23.57 -17.44 -17.71
N SER A 428 22.37 -17.28 -17.12
CA SER A 428 22.08 -16.28 -16.09
C SER A 428 23.24 -16.14 -15.11
N GLN A 429 23.72 -14.91 -14.89
CA GLN A 429 24.78 -14.62 -13.90
C GLN A 429 24.36 -15.04 -12.47
N TYR A 430 23.05 -15.05 -12.21
CA TYR A 430 22.46 -15.27 -10.90
C TYR A 430 21.65 -16.57 -10.85
N ARG A 431 21.83 -17.35 -9.77
CA ARG A 431 21.13 -18.62 -9.53
C ARG A 431 19.97 -18.42 -8.57
N TYR A 432 20.19 -17.67 -7.49
CA TYR A 432 19.19 -17.36 -6.47
C TYR A 432 18.77 -15.88 -6.49
N LEU A 433 19.67 -15.00 -6.92
CA LEU A 433 19.44 -13.58 -6.90
C LEU A 433 18.60 -13.13 -8.09
N VAL A 434 17.60 -12.31 -7.82
CA VAL A 434 16.69 -11.76 -8.81
C VAL A 434 16.78 -10.23 -8.76
N PRO A 435 17.39 -9.58 -9.76
CA PRO A 435 17.36 -8.13 -9.86
C PRO A 435 15.94 -7.68 -10.22
N MET A 436 15.19 -7.16 -9.25
CA MET A 436 13.81 -6.70 -9.45
C MET A 436 13.77 -5.21 -9.81
N HIS A 437 14.66 -4.41 -9.21
CA HIS A 437 14.95 -3.03 -9.62
C HIS A 437 16.47 -2.82 -9.61
N PRO A 438 17.18 -3.29 -10.64
CA PRO A 438 18.63 -3.09 -10.73
C PRO A 438 18.91 -1.61 -11.02
N ARG A 439 19.59 -0.94 -10.08
CA ARG A 439 20.22 0.35 -10.31
C ARG A 439 21.68 0.21 -9.90
N ASP A 440 22.57 0.80 -10.67
CA ASP A 440 23.99 0.87 -10.32
C ASP A 440 24.37 2.35 -10.22
N ASP A 441 24.02 2.95 -9.09
CA ASP A 441 24.42 4.32 -8.77
C ASP A 441 25.69 4.37 -7.89
N GLY A 442 26.17 3.21 -7.43
CA GLY A 442 27.30 3.04 -6.53
C GLY A 442 27.19 3.80 -5.20
N ARG A 443 26.01 4.33 -4.88
CA ARG A 443 25.78 5.30 -3.80
C ARG A 443 24.73 4.85 -2.80
N THR A 444 23.71 4.13 -3.23
CA THR A 444 22.62 3.66 -2.36
C THR A 444 22.79 2.18 -2.00
N THR A 445 22.65 1.85 -0.71
CA THR A 445 22.77 0.46 -0.25
C THR A 445 21.60 -0.37 -0.77
N PRO A 446 21.85 -1.48 -1.50
CA PRO A 446 20.82 -2.38 -1.99
C PRO A 446 20.03 -3.03 -0.85
N PHE A 447 18.74 -3.26 -1.11
CA PHE A 447 17.89 -4.06 -0.22
C PHE A 447 17.73 -5.47 -0.78
N PHE A 448 18.07 -6.48 0.03
CA PHE A 448 17.96 -7.90 -0.33
C PHE A 448 16.80 -8.54 0.44
N LEU A 449 15.79 -9.06 -0.29
CA LEU A 449 14.58 -9.65 0.31
C LEU A 449 14.46 -11.14 -0.04
N VAL A 450 14.45 -12.00 0.97
CA VAL A 450 14.29 -13.44 0.80
C VAL A 450 12.81 -13.81 0.64
N ALA A 451 12.51 -14.61 -0.40
CA ALA A 451 11.19 -15.14 -0.67
C ALA A 451 10.67 -16.05 0.44
N GLY A 452 9.34 -16.19 0.52
CA GLY A 452 8.67 -17.06 1.49
C GLY A 452 8.88 -18.55 1.26
N MET A 453 8.10 -19.38 1.96
CA MET A 453 8.28 -20.84 1.98
C MET A 453 8.17 -21.53 0.60
N PHE A 454 7.46 -20.91 -0.35
CA PHE A 454 7.35 -21.41 -1.73
C PHE A 454 8.55 -20.98 -2.60
N GLY A 455 9.41 -20.11 -2.09
CA GLY A 455 10.68 -19.77 -2.70
C GLY A 455 10.62 -18.80 -3.88
N ASN A 456 9.44 -18.36 -4.30
CA ASN A 456 9.28 -17.45 -5.42
C ASN A 456 9.14 -15.98 -4.99
N VAL A 457 9.68 -15.06 -5.79
CA VAL A 457 9.71 -13.61 -5.50
C VAL A 457 8.55 -12.82 -6.14
N LEU A 458 7.69 -13.45 -6.96
CA LEU A 458 6.64 -12.74 -7.71
C LEU A 458 5.63 -11.98 -6.82
N ASN A 459 5.28 -12.52 -5.65
CA ASN A 459 4.39 -11.85 -4.70
C ASN A 459 5.01 -10.57 -4.11
N LEU A 460 6.33 -10.40 -4.24
CA LEU A 460 7.07 -9.25 -3.75
C LEU A 460 7.20 -8.13 -4.80
N ARG A 461 6.61 -8.30 -6.01
CA ARG A 461 6.67 -7.32 -7.11
C ARG A 461 6.20 -5.93 -6.71
N HIS A 462 5.05 -5.84 -6.06
CA HIS A 462 4.53 -4.54 -5.67
C HIS A 462 5.48 -3.89 -4.65
N LEU A 463 6.04 -4.66 -3.72
CA LEU A 463 7.00 -4.16 -2.75
C LEU A 463 8.30 -3.71 -3.41
N SER A 464 8.83 -4.48 -4.37
CA SER A 464 10.01 -4.10 -5.13
C SER A 464 9.78 -2.85 -5.94
N ASN A 465 8.59 -2.65 -6.51
CA ASN A 465 8.26 -1.42 -7.24
C ASN A 465 8.19 -0.21 -6.31
N GLN A 466 7.68 -0.37 -5.07
CA GLN A 466 7.67 0.72 -4.10
C GLN A 466 9.07 1.05 -3.60
N ILE A 467 9.91 0.07 -3.23
CA ILE A 467 11.24 0.36 -2.67
C ILE A 467 12.28 0.65 -3.77
N GLY A 468 12.13 0.03 -4.93
CA GLY A 468 13.03 0.12 -6.08
C GLY A 468 13.14 1.51 -6.72
N THR A 469 12.13 2.37 -6.50
CA THR A 469 12.20 3.79 -6.90
C THR A 469 13.33 4.54 -6.19
N ASP A 470 13.68 4.10 -4.99
CA ASP A 470 14.61 4.81 -4.10
C ASP A 470 16.02 4.19 -4.12
N ARG A 471 16.12 2.87 -4.33
CA ARG A 471 17.38 2.11 -4.21
C ARG A 471 17.36 0.79 -5.02
N PRO A 472 18.52 0.16 -5.28
CA PRO A 472 18.57 -1.17 -5.87
C PRO A 472 17.82 -2.19 -5.01
N PHE A 473 16.94 -2.99 -5.63
CA PHE A 473 16.15 -4.01 -4.95
C PHE A 473 16.37 -5.38 -5.57
N TYR A 474 16.74 -6.35 -4.74
CA TYR A 474 17.00 -7.72 -5.14
C TYR A 474 16.15 -8.70 -4.35
N GLY A 475 15.48 -9.60 -5.04
CA GLY A 475 14.81 -10.75 -4.44
C GLY A 475 15.75 -11.96 -4.38
N LEU A 476 15.62 -12.81 -3.36
CA LEU A 476 16.31 -14.11 -3.28
C LEU A 476 15.29 -15.23 -3.40
N GLN A 477 15.43 -16.07 -4.42
CA GLN A 477 14.55 -17.20 -4.73
C GLN A 477 15.14 -18.54 -4.29
N ALA A 478 14.28 -19.53 -4.05
CA ALA A 478 14.70 -20.87 -3.66
C ALA A 478 15.40 -21.61 -4.81
N ARG A 479 16.40 -22.42 -4.43
CA ARG A 479 17.01 -23.40 -5.33
C ARG A 479 15.97 -24.45 -5.73
N GLY A 480 15.95 -24.83 -7.00
CA GLY A 480 15.00 -25.81 -7.51
C GLY A 480 13.63 -25.22 -7.89
N LEU A 481 13.46 -23.90 -7.86
CA LEU A 481 12.29 -23.25 -8.46
C LEU A 481 12.32 -23.33 -10.00
N PHE A 482 13.53 -23.40 -10.56
CA PHE A 482 13.80 -23.60 -11.99
C PHE A 482 14.83 -24.69 -12.20
N GLY A 483 14.63 -25.50 -13.24
CA GLY A 483 15.51 -26.63 -13.55
C GLY A 483 15.32 -27.82 -12.62
N ASN A 484 16.17 -28.82 -12.74
CA ASN A 484 16.09 -30.07 -11.98
C ASN A 484 16.92 -30.02 -10.68
N ASP A 485 17.21 -28.82 -10.17
CA ASP A 485 18.02 -28.65 -8.96
C ASP A 485 17.25 -29.07 -7.71
N VAL A 486 17.92 -29.79 -6.81
CA VAL A 486 17.34 -30.18 -5.52
C VAL A 486 17.35 -28.98 -4.57
N PRO A 487 16.23 -28.60 -3.91
CA PRO A 487 16.23 -27.49 -2.94
C PRO A 487 17.21 -27.70 -1.77
N HIS A 488 17.58 -26.62 -1.08
CA HIS A 488 18.37 -26.73 0.16
C HIS A 488 17.54 -27.40 1.26
N ASP A 489 18.19 -28.17 2.16
CA ASP A 489 17.51 -28.92 3.22
C ASP A 489 17.84 -28.44 4.66
N SER A 490 18.56 -27.32 4.76
CA SER A 490 18.87 -26.57 5.99
C SER A 490 18.88 -25.06 5.71
N PHE A 491 18.63 -24.23 6.73
CA PHE A 491 18.67 -22.77 6.59
C PHE A 491 20.10 -22.24 6.51
N GLU A 492 21.03 -22.92 7.18
CA GLU A 492 22.44 -22.57 7.26
C GLU A 492 23.11 -22.66 5.88
N GLU A 493 22.88 -23.76 5.15
CA GLU A 493 23.38 -23.94 3.78
C GLU A 493 22.73 -22.96 2.81
N MET A 494 21.42 -22.74 2.95
CA MET A 494 20.68 -21.80 2.11
C MET A 494 21.19 -20.37 2.30
N ALA A 495 21.38 -19.94 3.55
CA ALA A 495 21.92 -18.64 3.89
C ALA A 495 23.35 -18.47 3.34
N ALA A 496 24.23 -19.46 3.52
CA ALA A 496 25.59 -19.41 2.99
C ALA A 496 25.60 -19.25 1.46
N ALA A 497 24.79 -20.03 0.75
CA ALA A 497 24.66 -19.96 -0.70
C ALA A 497 24.13 -18.60 -1.18
N TYR A 498 23.16 -18.02 -0.47
CA TYR A 498 22.64 -16.69 -0.77
C TYR A 498 23.68 -15.60 -0.50
N LEU A 499 24.43 -15.72 0.60
CA LEU A 499 25.48 -14.77 0.97
C LEU A 499 26.62 -14.73 -0.06
N GLU A 500 26.99 -15.87 -0.64
CA GLU A 500 27.97 -15.92 -1.74
C GLU A 500 27.52 -15.08 -2.94
N GLU A 501 26.24 -15.16 -3.30
CA GLU A 501 25.70 -14.46 -4.46
C GLU A 501 25.45 -12.97 -4.19
N ILE A 502 24.92 -12.58 -3.02
CA ILE A 502 24.75 -11.14 -2.72
C ILE A 502 26.11 -10.43 -2.63
N ARG A 503 27.19 -11.14 -2.24
CA ARG A 503 28.54 -10.57 -2.18
C ARG A 503 29.12 -10.23 -3.57
N THR A 504 28.59 -10.80 -4.65
CA THR A 504 28.98 -10.38 -6.00
C THR A 504 28.38 -9.01 -6.37
N VAL A 505 27.28 -8.63 -5.71
CA VAL A 505 26.65 -7.31 -5.86
C VAL A 505 27.22 -6.33 -4.85
N GLN A 506 27.27 -6.72 -3.57
CA GLN A 506 27.81 -5.90 -2.48
C GLN A 506 28.83 -6.69 -1.64
N PRO A 507 30.14 -6.51 -1.89
CA PRO A 507 31.19 -7.30 -1.22
C PRO A 507 31.35 -7.05 0.28
N ARG A 508 30.91 -5.89 0.79
CA ARG A 508 31.07 -5.46 2.18
C ARG A 508 29.80 -4.81 2.71
N GLY A 509 29.57 -4.90 4.02
CA GLY A 509 28.49 -4.19 4.70
C GLY A 509 28.66 -2.66 4.67
N PRO A 510 27.65 -1.91 5.12
CA PRO A 510 26.44 -2.38 5.80
C PRO A 510 25.43 -3.10 4.89
N TYR A 511 24.86 -4.21 5.35
CA TYR A 511 23.81 -4.95 4.63
C TYR A 511 22.41 -4.56 5.11
N LEU A 512 21.48 -4.39 4.17
CA LEU A 512 20.05 -4.27 4.43
C LEU A 512 19.37 -5.57 3.97
N LEU A 513 18.92 -6.37 4.92
CA LEU A 513 18.32 -7.68 4.67
C LEU A 513 16.85 -7.68 5.10
N GLY A 514 16.06 -8.49 4.43
CA GLY A 514 14.77 -8.88 4.95
C GLY A 514 14.30 -10.24 4.43
N GLY A 515 13.18 -10.70 4.97
CA GLY A 515 12.52 -11.89 4.44
C GLY A 515 11.03 -11.89 4.68
N PHE A 516 10.29 -12.39 3.69
CA PHE A 516 8.85 -12.54 3.75
C PHE A 516 8.47 -13.92 4.28
N SER A 517 7.58 -13.99 5.29
CA SER A 517 7.09 -15.23 5.87
C SER A 517 8.27 -16.16 6.20
N GLY A 518 8.26 -17.42 5.76
CA GLY A 518 9.38 -18.35 5.94
C GLY A 518 10.77 -17.83 5.55
N GLY A 519 10.86 -16.93 4.56
CA GLY A 519 12.12 -16.31 4.14
C GLY A 519 12.78 -15.46 5.22
N GLY A 520 12.00 -14.95 6.18
CA GLY A 520 12.55 -14.20 7.32
C GLY A 520 13.44 -15.04 8.22
N VAL A 521 13.21 -16.36 8.31
CA VAL A 521 14.09 -17.28 9.06
C VAL A 521 15.45 -17.39 8.36
N THR A 522 15.45 -17.51 7.03
CA THR A 522 16.67 -17.49 6.22
C THR A 522 17.40 -16.16 6.33
N ALA A 523 16.68 -15.03 6.29
CA ALA A 523 17.27 -13.70 6.40
C ALA A 523 17.95 -13.47 7.76
N LEU A 524 17.35 -13.99 8.85
CA LEU A 524 17.98 -14.00 10.17
C LEU A 524 19.28 -14.81 10.16
N GLU A 525 19.26 -16.00 9.58
CA GLU A 525 20.45 -16.85 9.48
C GLU A 525 21.57 -16.17 8.66
N MET A 526 21.22 -15.55 7.54
CA MET A 526 22.15 -14.71 6.76
C MET A 526 22.74 -13.58 7.61
N ALA A 527 21.91 -12.89 8.39
CA ALA A 527 22.36 -11.80 9.26
C ALA A 527 23.32 -12.30 10.34
N ARG A 528 23.10 -13.48 10.92
CA ARG A 528 24.01 -14.11 11.87
C ARG A 528 25.36 -14.43 11.25
N GLN A 529 25.37 -15.13 10.12
CA GLN A 529 26.61 -15.50 9.43
C GLN A 529 27.41 -14.27 8.99
N LEU A 530 26.76 -13.19 8.56
CA LEU A 530 27.43 -11.92 8.27
C LEU A 530 28.08 -11.30 9.51
N ARG A 531 27.36 -11.27 10.64
CA ARG A 531 27.89 -10.73 11.91
C ARG A 531 29.05 -11.57 12.45
N ASP A 532 28.94 -12.89 12.37
CA ASP A 532 30.01 -13.82 12.74
C ASP A 532 31.26 -13.63 11.85
N ALA A 533 31.05 -13.22 10.60
CA ALA A 533 32.11 -12.82 9.68
C ALA A 533 32.62 -11.37 9.88
N GLY A 534 32.11 -10.64 10.88
CA GLY A 534 32.50 -9.27 11.20
C GLY A 534 31.88 -8.18 10.31
N GLU A 535 30.88 -8.53 9.49
CA GLU A 535 30.15 -7.57 8.65
C GLU A 535 29.02 -6.90 9.42
N GLN A 536 28.71 -5.65 9.05
CA GLN A 536 27.59 -4.91 9.64
C GLN A 536 26.28 -5.24 8.92
N VAL A 537 25.23 -5.54 9.69
CA VAL A 537 23.85 -5.64 9.21
C VAL A 537 23.10 -4.44 9.80
N ALA A 538 22.81 -3.45 8.96
CA ALA A 538 22.19 -2.20 9.41
C ALA A 538 20.67 -2.34 9.60
N LEU A 539 20.03 -3.23 8.84
CA LEU A 539 18.60 -3.53 8.99
C LEU A 539 18.33 -5.01 8.73
N LEU A 540 17.55 -5.63 9.61
CA LEU A 540 16.92 -6.93 9.40
C LEU A 540 15.39 -6.78 9.49
N ALA A 541 14.72 -6.76 8.34
CA ALA A 541 13.27 -6.61 8.21
C ALA A 541 12.56 -7.96 8.05
N LEU A 542 11.65 -8.29 8.97
CA LEU A 542 10.84 -9.51 8.88
C LEU A 542 9.41 -9.15 8.48
N LEU A 543 8.89 -9.72 7.39
CA LEU A 543 7.53 -9.45 6.91
C LEU A 543 6.62 -10.62 7.28
N ASP A 544 5.86 -10.43 8.35
CA ASP A 544 4.97 -11.38 9.01
C ASP A 544 5.58 -12.78 9.19
N THR A 545 6.83 -12.80 9.62
CA THR A 545 7.58 -14.03 9.85
C THR A 545 7.30 -14.54 11.27
N PRO A 546 6.73 -15.75 11.44
CA PRO A 546 6.66 -16.39 12.74
C PRO A 546 8.01 -16.96 13.16
N ALA A 547 8.40 -16.76 14.42
CA ALA A 547 9.54 -17.47 14.98
C ALA A 547 9.26 -18.99 14.95
N PRO A 548 10.22 -19.85 14.55
CA PRO A 548 10.05 -21.30 14.55
C PRO A 548 9.51 -21.87 15.87
N SER A 549 9.91 -21.28 17.01
CA SER A 549 9.42 -21.66 18.35
C SER A 549 7.94 -21.34 18.63
N LEU A 550 7.31 -20.48 17.82
CA LEU A 550 5.89 -20.15 17.94
C LEU A 550 5.00 -21.31 17.46
N ARG A 551 5.52 -22.17 16.56
CA ARG A 551 4.84 -23.37 16.06
C ARG A 551 4.92 -24.50 17.09
N SER A 552 4.22 -24.31 18.21
CA SER A 552 4.01 -25.39 19.19
C SER A 552 2.72 -26.15 18.86
N PRO A 553 2.70 -27.49 18.91
CA PRO A 553 1.48 -28.24 18.66
C PRO A 553 0.42 -27.94 19.73
N LEU A 554 -0.83 -27.78 19.30
CA LEU A 554 -1.95 -27.54 20.22
C LEU A 554 -2.11 -28.70 21.21
N THR A 555 -2.10 -28.37 22.50
CA THR A 555 -2.34 -29.35 23.56
C THR A 555 -3.77 -29.87 23.50
N THR A 556 -4.03 -31.00 24.18
CA THR A 556 -5.40 -31.53 24.33
C THR A 556 -6.33 -30.54 25.03
N VAL A 557 -5.79 -29.75 25.97
CA VAL A 557 -6.51 -28.68 26.67
C VAL A 557 -6.85 -27.54 25.71
N ASP A 558 -5.91 -27.13 24.86
CA ASP A 558 -6.13 -26.06 23.87
C ASP A 558 -7.23 -26.45 22.87
N ARG A 559 -7.18 -27.69 22.36
CA ARG A 559 -8.21 -28.23 21.47
C ARG A 559 -9.59 -28.27 22.14
N ALA A 560 -9.66 -28.65 23.42
CA ALA A 560 -10.91 -28.64 24.17
C ALA A 560 -11.46 -27.22 24.38
N ALA A 561 -10.59 -26.23 24.60
CA ALA A 561 -10.98 -24.83 24.75
C ALA A 561 -11.50 -24.22 23.44
N ILE A 562 -10.87 -24.53 22.30
CA ILE A 562 -11.35 -24.13 20.96
C ILE A 562 -12.71 -24.77 20.69
N GLN A 563 -12.82 -26.09 20.90
CA GLN A 563 -14.06 -26.84 20.72
C GLN A 563 -15.21 -26.28 21.58
N LEU A 564 -14.94 -25.93 22.84
CA LEU A 564 -15.94 -25.32 23.72
C LEU A 564 -16.38 -23.95 23.22
N GLN A 565 -15.45 -23.12 22.74
CA GLN A 565 -15.77 -21.83 22.13
C GLN A 565 -16.58 -21.97 20.85
N ASP A 566 -16.30 -22.96 20.01
CA ASP A 566 -17.12 -23.25 18.82
C ASP A 566 -18.52 -23.71 19.19
N VAL A 567 -18.65 -24.57 20.21
CA VAL A 567 -19.94 -25.01 20.76
C VAL A 567 -20.73 -23.81 21.28
N LEU A 568 -20.08 -22.88 21.99
CA LEU A 568 -20.72 -21.69 22.54
C LEU A 568 -21.09 -20.67 21.46
N LYS A 569 -20.23 -20.47 20.44
CA LYS A 569 -20.49 -19.59 19.28
C LYS A 569 -21.63 -20.10 18.41
N HIS A 570 -21.70 -21.42 18.16
CA HIS A 570 -22.67 -22.03 17.24
C HIS A 570 -23.88 -22.69 17.91
N ARG A 571 -23.90 -22.75 19.25
CA ARG A 571 -25.01 -23.25 20.09
C ARG A 571 -25.66 -24.52 19.52
N LEU A 572 -26.93 -24.46 19.13
CA LEU A 572 -27.75 -25.58 18.66
C LEU A 572 -27.35 -26.13 17.27
N ARG A 573 -26.53 -25.41 16.48
CA ARG A 573 -26.12 -25.82 15.12
C ARG A 573 -24.80 -26.61 15.10
N TYR A 574 -24.09 -26.69 16.22
CA TYR A 574 -22.77 -27.30 16.33
C TYR A 574 -22.71 -28.80 15.93
N PRO A 575 -23.64 -29.68 16.38
CA PRO A 575 -23.56 -31.11 16.07
C PRO A 575 -23.72 -31.40 14.56
N ARG A 576 -24.55 -30.60 13.89
CA ARG A 576 -24.82 -30.72 12.45
C ARG A 576 -23.59 -30.31 11.63
N ARG A 577 -22.91 -29.23 12.02
CA ARG A 577 -21.70 -28.72 11.35
C ARG A 577 -20.48 -29.63 11.57
N TRP A 578 -20.32 -30.19 12.77
CA TRP A 578 -19.27 -31.17 13.05
C TRP A 578 -19.41 -32.45 12.20
N LEU A 579 -20.64 -32.94 12.00
CA LEU A 579 -20.92 -34.09 11.14
C LEU A 579 -20.68 -33.80 9.65
N GLN A 580 -20.96 -32.57 9.20
CA GLN A 580 -20.67 -32.11 7.83
C GLN A 580 -19.15 -32.03 7.59
N ASN A 581 -18.41 -31.33 8.45
CA ASN A 581 -16.96 -31.21 8.35
C ASN A 581 -16.25 -32.58 8.35
N ARG A 582 -16.76 -33.55 9.13
CA ARG A 582 -16.22 -34.92 9.15
C ARG A 582 -16.43 -35.68 7.83
N ARG A 583 -17.55 -35.44 7.15
CA ARG A 583 -17.83 -36.03 5.83
C ARG A 583 -16.98 -35.38 4.73
N ASP A 584 -16.78 -34.07 4.80
CA ASP A 584 -15.98 -33.34 3.82
C ASP A 584 -14.48 -33.66 3.94
N TRP A 585 -13.99 -33.87 5.16
CA TRP A 585 -12.64 -34.41 5.43
C TRP A 585 -12.42 -35.80 4.85
N GLN A 586 -13.41 -36.70 4.96
CA GLN A 586 -13.34 -38.04 4.36
C GLN A 586 -13.31 -37.98 2.83
N ARG A 587 -14.06 -37.06 2.21
CA ARG A 587 -14.09 -36.87 0.75
C ARG A 587 -12.80 -36.26 0.22
N THR A 588 -12.20 -35.30 0.92
CA THR A 588 -10.91 -34.70 0.53
C THR A 588 -9.75 -35.68 0.61
N LEU A 589 -9.75 -36.60 1.58
CA LEU A 589 -8.78 -37.70 1.65
C LEU A 589 -8.91 -38.67 0.48
N SER A 590 -10.14 -39.00 0.05
CA SER A 590 -10.37 -39.86 -1.11
C SER A 590 -10.04 -39.19 -2.45
N ALA A 591 -10.30 -37.87 -2.58
CA ALA A 591 -9.94 -37.09 -3.77
C ALA A 591 -8.41 -36.93 -3.93
N ARG A 592 -7.67 -36.82 -2.82
CA ARG A 592 -6.18 -36.78 -2.83
C ARG A 592 -5.54 -38.10 -3.25
N GLN A 593 -6.24 -39.23 -3.15
CA GLN A 593 -5.75 -40.54 -3.60
C GLN A 593 -6.05 -40.85 -5.09
N GLN A 594 -6.88 -40.05 -5.77
CA GLN A 594 -7.33 -40.32 -7.15
C GLN A 594 -6.96 -39.24 -8.19
N GLY A 595 -6.21 -38.19 -7.81
CA GLY A 595 -5.80 -37.13 -8.73
C GLY A 595 -4.54 -37.47 -9.54
N ASN A 596 -4.66 -37.48 -10.86
CA ASN A 596 -3.52 -37.50 -11.80
C ASN A 596 -2.46 -36.46 -11.44
N ALA A 597 -1.18 -36.82 -11.64
CA ALA A 597 -0.01 -36.00 -11.34
C ALA A 597 -0.14 -34.57 -11.93
N PRO A 598 0.15 -33.51 -11.14
CA PRO A 598 0.12 -32.15 -11.64
C PRO A 598 1.33 -31.83 -12.52
N ASP A 599 1.11 -30.87 -13.41
CA ASP A 599 2.06 -30.23 -14.32
C ASP A 599 3.36 -29.79 -13.61
N THR A 600 4.49 -29.86 -14.32
CA THR A 600 5.85 -29.79 -13.74
C THR A 600 6.11 -28.58 -12.84
N GLY A 601 5.52 -27.41 -13.09
CA GLY A 601 5.70 -26.22 -12.25
C GLY A 601 5.16 -26.37 -10.81
N MET A 602 3.98 -26.98 -10.63
CA MET A 602 3.39 -27.21 -9.29
C MET A 602 4.19 -28.25 -8.49
N GLN A 603 4.90 -29.15 -9.17
CA GLN A 603 5.74 -30.16 -8.54
C GLN A 603 6.98 -29.55 -7.88
N HIS A 604 7.54 -28.47 -8.44
CA HIS A 604 8.71 -27.78 -7.87
C HIS A 604 8.33 -26.99 -6.61
N ASP A 605 7.22 -26.25 -6.63
CA ASP A 605 6.72 -25.52 -5.45
C ASP A 605 6.49 -26.46 -4.25
N LEU A 606 5.90 -27.63 -4.48
CA LEU A 606 5.68 -28.65 -3.44
C LEU A 606 6.98 -29.27 -2.93
N ALA A 607 7.97 -29.48 -3.81
CA ALA A 607 9.28 -30.01 -3.41
C ALA A 607 10.06 -28.99 -2.56
N ILE A 608 9.97 -27.70 -2.90
CA ILE A 608 10.55 -26.59 -2.15
C ILE A 608 9.87 -26.45 -0.79
N GLU A 609 8.54 -26.45 -0.75
CA GLU A 609 7.78 -26.41 0.51
C GLU A 609 8.16 -27.59 1.42
N ALA A 610 8.23 -28.80 0.87
CA ALA A 610 8.63 -29.98 1.64
C ALA A 610 10.07 -29.88 2.15
N ALA A 611 11.00 -29.32 1.37
CA ALA A 611 12.37 -29.10 1.79
C ALA A 611 12.46 -28.03 2.89
N PHE A 612 11.71 -26.94 2.75
CA PHE A 612 11.59 -25.90 3.75
C PHE A 612 11.08 -26.45 5.09
N MET A 613 10.02 -27.27 5.08
CA MET A 613 9.49 -27.86 6.32
C MET A 613 10.51 -28.80 6.99
N ARG A 614 11.27 -29.58 6.20
CA ARG A 614 12.37 -30.41 6.74
C ARG A 614 13.49 -29.57 7.34
N ALA A 615 13.83 -28.44 6.72
CA ALA A 615 14.83 -27.50 7.27
C ALA A 615 14.32 -26.89 8.58
N LEU A 616 13.05 -26.49 8.63
CA LEU A 616 12.39 -25.92 9.80
C LEU A 616 12.35 -26.87 10.99
N ASP A 617 12.08 -28.15 10.77
CA ASP A 617 12.07 -29.17 11.84
C ASP A 617 13.46 -29.38 12.46
N LYS A 618 14.53 -29.16 11.69
CA LYS A 618 15.93 -29.31 12.14
C LYS A 618 16.49 -28.03 12.76
N TYR A 619 15.95 -26.87 12.41
CA TYR A 619 16.58 -25.59 12.70
C TYR A 619 16.34 -25.14 14.14
N ALA A 620 17.43 -25.01 14.90
CA ALA A 620 17.42 -24.44 16.23
C ALA A 620 17.77 -22.95 16.15
N VAL A 621 16.75 -22.10 16.30
CA VAL A 621 16.94 -20.65 16.35
C VAL A 621 17.80 -20.31 17.57
N GLY A 622 19.06 -19.94 17.35
CA GLY A 622 19.91 -19.40 18.42
C GLY A 622 19.64 -17.91 18.68
N HIS A 623 20.25 -17.37 19.74
CA HIS A 623 20.15 -15.95 20.08
C HIS A 623 20.69 -15.04 18.97
N PHE A 624 20.05 -13.89 18.76
CA PHE A 624 20.50 -12.86 17.84
C PHE A 624 20.73 -11.54 18.60
N ASP A 625 21.99 -11.10 18.65
CA ASP A 625 22.45 -9.88 19.33
C ASP A 625 22.33 -8.61 18.45
N GLY A 626 21.34 -8.56 17.56
CA GLY A 626 21.05 -7.42 16.70
C GLY A 626 19.65 -6.83 16.96
N GLU A 627 19.21 -5.94 16.08
CA GLU A 627 17.82 -5.44 16.08
C GLU A 627 17.02 -6.14 14.98
N ILE A 628 15.77 -6.49 15.31
CA ILE A 628 14.79 -7.04 14.37
C ILE A 628 13.65 -6.03 14.22
N THR A 629 13.35 -5.64 12.98
CA THR A 629 12.15 -4.86 12.67
C THR A 629 11.10 -5.77 12.04
N LEU A 630 10.07 -6.10 12.81
CA LEU A 630 8.97 -6.98 12.40
C LEU A 630 7.79 -6.15 11.89
N TYR A 631 7.43 -6.34 10.62
CA TYR A 631 6.23 -5.81 10.00
C TYR A 631 5.18 -6.91 9.99
N ARG A 632 3.95 -6.64 10.46
CA ARG A 632 2.92 -7.67 10.52
C ARG A 632 1.50 -7.11 10.35
N PRO A 633 0.55 -7.91 9.85
CA PRO A 633 -0.85 -7.56 9.86
C PRO A 633 -1.45 -7.53 11.26
N ASP A 634 -2.58 -6.83 11.42
CA ASP A 634 -3.38 -6.86 12.66
C ASP A 634 -4.04 -8.23 12.82
N HIS A 635 -3.39 -9.11 13.59
CA HIS A 635 -3.84 -10.48 13.82
C HIS A 635 -5.06 -10.51 14.75
N ARG A 636 -6.23 -10.84 14.19
CA ARG A 636 -7.45 -11.05 14.97
C ARG A 636 -7.37 -12.35 15.76
N VAL A 637 -7.37 -12.24 17.08
CA VAL A 637 -7.50 -13.39 17.99
C VAL A 637 -8.92 -13.96 17.86
N LEU A 638 -9.03 -15.12 17.21
CA LEU A 638 -10.30 -15.80 16.97
C LEU A 638 -10.74 -16.67 18.16
N TYR A 639 -9.76 -17.31 18.82
CA TYR A 639 -9.96 -18.14 20.01
C TYR A 639 -9.04 -17.68 21.14
N ARG A 640 -9.59 -17.62 22.37
CA ARG A 640 -8.79 -17.36 23.58
C ARG A 640 -8.59 -18.65 24.35
N LEU A 641 -7.35 -19.05 24.52
CA LEU A 641 -6.96 -20.23 25.27
C LEU A 641 -6.72 -19.92 26.76
N PRO A 642 -6.70 -20.96 27.63
CA PRO A 642 -6.26 -20.80 29.01
C PRO A 642 -4.86 -20.18 29.11
N GLY A 643 -4.70 -19.25 30.05
CA GLY A 643 -3.48 -18.46 30.23
C GLY A 643 -3.41 -17.20 29.36
N GLY A 644 -4.50 -16.79 28.71
CA GLY A 644 -4.56 -15.56 27.92
C GLY A 644 -3.94 -15.66 26.51
N ARG A 645 -3.50 -16.85 26.10
CA ARG A 645 -2.93 -17.11 24.76
C ARG A 645 -4.01 -16.97 23.68
N GLY A 646 -3.70 -16.27 22.61
CA GLY A 646 -4.59 -16.09 21.46
C GLY A 646 -4.26 -17.06 20.33
N ILE A 647 -5.29 -17.49 19.60
CA ILE A 647 -5.16 -18.28 18.37
C ILE A 647 -5.96 -17.63 17.26
N ASP A 648 -5.40 -17.64 16.06
CA ASP A 648 -6.01 -17.11 14.84
C ASP A 648 -6.90 -18.13 14.10
N GLU A 649 -7.29 -17.81 12.87
CA GLU A 649 -8.06 -18.68 11.98
C GLU A 649 -7.26 -19.88 11.44
N ARG A 650 -5.94 -19.74 11.29
CA ARG A 650 -5.01 -20.80 10.83
C ARG A 650 -4.65 -21.78 11.95
N ARG A 651 -5.12 -21.49 13.17
CA ARG A 651 -4.84 -22.22 14.42
C ARG A 651 -3.41 -22.03 14.93
N ASP A 652 -2.77 -20.95 14.51
CA ASP A 652 -1.46 -20.55 14.96
C ASP A 652 -1.57 -19.64 16.19
N PHE A 653 -0.53 -19.65 17.04
CA PHE A 653 -0.48 -18.79 18.21
C PHE A 653 -0.24 -17.34 17.80
N VAL A 654 -1.04 -16.43 18.34
CA VAL A 654 -0.90 -14.99 18.11
C VAL A 654 -0.15 -14.37 19.29
N GLU A 655 1.08 -13.95 19.05
CA GLU A 655 1.92 -13.19 19.98
C GLU A 655 2.23 -11.81 19.39
N ALA A 656 2.46 -10.79 20.22
CA ALA A 656 2.63 -9.39 19.77
C ALA A 656 3.86 -9.16 18.88
N ASP A 657 4.82 -10.07 18.93
CA ASP A 657 6.13 -10.02 18.28
C ASP A 657 6.38 -11.27 17.41
N ASN A 658 5.33 -12.04 17.11
CA ASN A 658 5.41 -13.34 16.45
C ASN A 658 6.42 -14.31 17.11
N GLY A 659 6.65 -14.19 18.42
CA GLY A 659 7.52 -15.05 19.22
C GLY A 659 9.02 -14.70 19.16
N TRP A 660 9.40 -13.60 18.52
CA TRP A 660 10.81 -13.23 18.31
C TRP A 660 11.55 -12.73 19.55
N ARG A 661 10.88 -12.18 20.58
CA ARG A 661 11.54 -11.71 21.81
C ARG A 661 12.23 -12.81 22.60
N ARG A 662 11.91 -14.07 22.33
CA ARG A 662 12.60 -15.24 22.91
C ARG A 662 14.01 -15.40 22.36
N HIS A 663 14.25 -14.90 21.16
CA HIS A 663 15.50 -15.08 20.40
C HIS A 663 16.28 -13.79 20.21
N CYS A 664 15.63 -12.63 20.34
CA CYS A 664 16.23 -11.31 20.20
C CYS A 664 15.70 -10.35 21.26
N GLN A 665 16.56 -9.59 21.93
CA GLN A 665 16.13 -8.62 22.94
C GLN A 665 15.50 -7.37 22.33
N HIS A 666 15.97 -6.95 21.15
CA HIS A 666 15.56 -5.72 20.48
C HIS A 666 14.67 -6.07 19.27
N VAL A 667 13.36 -6.22 19.53
CA VAL A 667 12.35 -6.44 18.49
C VAL A 667 11.42 -5.25 18.43
N THR A 668 11.51 -4.49 17.33
CA THR A 668 10.61 -3.39 16.99
C THR A 668 9.48 -3.94 16.13
N THR A 669 8.22 -3.77 16.56
CA THR A 669 7.05 -4.26 15.81
C THR A 669 6.29 -3.08 15.20
N ILE A 670 5.96 -3.21 13.91
CA ILE A 670 5.20 -2.24 13.13
C ILE A 670 3.99 -2.95 12.52
N ASP A 671 2.80 -2.48 12.85
CA ASP A 671 1.57 -3.02 12.29
C ASP A 671 1.32 -2.43 10.89
N VAL A 672 0.93 -3.30 9.95
CA VAL A 672 0.69 -3.01 8.54
C VAL A 672 -0.73 -3.48 8.20
N PRO A 673 -1.50 -2.76 7.36
CA PRO A 673 -2.83 -3.23 6.96
C PRO A 673 -2.76 -4.49 6.09
N GLY A 674 -3.89 -5.19 5.99
CA GLY A 674 -4.02 -6.43 5.22
C GLY A 674 -3.91 -7.68 6.08
N ASP A 675 -3.60 -8.79 5.43
CA ASP A 675 -3.31 -10.10 6.01
C ASP A 675 -1.91 -10.57 5.58
N HIS A 676 -1.55 -11.81 5.95
CA HIS A 676 -0.26 -12.42 5.64
C HIS A 676 0.14 -12.29 4.15
N ASP A 677 -0.84 -12.44 3.25
CA ASP A 677 -0.62 -12.51 1.81
C ASP A 677 -0.84 -11.14 1.16
N SER A 678 -1.85 -10.39 1.61
CA SER A 678 -2.22 -9.09 1.03
C SER A 678 -1.37 -7.91 1.52
N MET A 679 -0.60 -8.04 2.62
CA MET A 679 0.26 -6.96 3.11
C MET A 679 1.36 -6.52 2.12
N VAL A 680 1.76 -7.41 1.21
CA VAL A 680 2.75 -7.14 0.14
C VAL A 680 2.09 -6.76 -1.18
N LEU A 681 0.76 -6.65 -1.22
CA LEU A 681 -0.03 -6.29 -2.40
C LEU A 681 -0.68 -4.90 -2.25
N GLU A 682 -1.06 -4.29 -3.37
CA GLU A 682 -1.82 -3.03 -3.36
C GLU A 682 -3.23 -3.23 -2.74
N PRO A 683 -3.72 -2.28 -1.92
CA PRO A 683 -3.10 -1.01 -1.56
C PRO A 683 -2.13 -1.07 -0.36
N HIS A 684 -2.09 -2.19 0.37
CA HIS A 684 -1.43 -2.31 1.68
C HIS A 684 0.09 -2.20 1.63
N VAL A 685 0.69 -2.67 0.54
CA VAL A 685 2.13 -2.61 0.26
C VAL A 685 2.70 -1.20 0.34
N ARG A 686 1.89 -0.16 0.13
CA ARG A 686 2.32 1.24 0.22
C ARG A 686 2.60 1.64 1.67
N VAL A 687 1.78 1.18 2.60
CA VAL A 687 2.00 1.38 4.04
C VAL A 687 3.24 0.61 4.47
N LEU A 688 3.35 -0.66 4.05
CA LEU A 688 4.53 -1.49 4.31
C LEU A 688 5.81 -0.81 3.81
N ALA A 689 5.81 -0.37 2.55
CA ALA A 689 6.97 0.24 1.92
C ALA A 689 7.36 1.56 2.57
N ALA A 690 6.38 2.38 2.96
CA ALA A 690 6.65 3.62 3.67
C ALA A 690 7.27 3.39 5.06
N ALA A 691 6.75 2.42 5.82
CA ALA A 691 7.33 2.04 7.10
C ALA A 691 8.74 1.46 6.93
N LEU A 692 8.95 0.64 5.90
CA LEU A 692 10.27 0.10 5.55
C LEU A 692 11.26 1.19 5.15
N ARG A 693 10.84 2.18 4.34
CA ARG A 693 11.67 3.34 3.98
C ARG A 693 12.13 4.10 5.24
N ALA A 694 11.22 4.35 6.19
CA ALA A 694 11.57 5.02 7.44
C ALA A 694 12.60 4.23 8.27
N ALA A 695 12.46 2.90 8.36
CA ALA A 695 13.43 2.05 9.04
C ALA A 695 14.80 2.04 8.34
N ILE A 696 14.82 2.06 7.01
CA ILE A 696 16.07 2.14 6.26
C ILE A 696 16.75 3.51 6.45
N GLU A 697 16.01 4.62 6.35
CA GLU A 697 16.55 5.97 6.55
C GLU A 697 17.15 6.12 7.97
N ALA A 698 16.49 5.55 8.98
CA ALA A 698 17.01 5.51 10.35
C ALA A 698 18.33 4.71 10.46
N ALA A 699 18.39 3.53 9.84
CA ALA A 699 19.57 2.67 9.84
C ALA A 699 20.78 3.30 9.10
N GLU A 700 20.52 4.01 8.00
CA GLU A 700 21.55 4.74 7.25
C GLU A 700 22.11 5.90 8.08
N THR A 701 21.23 6.67 8.73
CA THR A 701 21.62 7.79 9.60
C THR A 701 22.48 7.32 10.78
N GLU A 702 22.11 6.22 11.44
CA GLU A 702 22.89 5.66 12.55
C GLU A 702 24.28 5.20 12.10
N THR A 703 24.36 4.57 10.93
CA THR A 703 25.63 4.11 10.34
C THR A 703 26.57 5.28 10.02
N GLU A 704 26.04 6.40 9.50
CA GLU A 704 26.82 7.62 9.26
C GLU A 704 27.37 8.23 10.56
N ILE A 705 26.56 8.26 11.61
CA ILE A 705 26.96 8.77 12.93
C ILE A 705 28.07 7.89 13.52
N GLU A 706 27.93 6.56 13.45
CA GLU A 706 28.92 5.63 13.97
C GLU A 706 30.25 5.73 13.21
N THR A 707 30.18 5.83 11.88
CA THR A 707 31.36 6.02 11.01
C THR A 707 32.07 7.33 11.35
N THR A 708 31.32 8.41 11.52
CA THR A 708 31.88 9.72 11.90
C THR A 708 32.52 9.68 13.29
N ARG A 709 31.92 8.96 14.25
CA ARG A 709 32.47 8.77 15.61
C ARG A 709 33.77 7.95 15.58
N ARG A 710 33.83 6.88 14.79
CA ARG A 710 35.05 6.07 14.60
C ARG A 710 36.17 6.90 13.97
N LEU A 711 35.88 7.68 12.93
CA LEU A 711 36.86 8.58 12.29
C LEU A 711 37.36 9.68 13.22
N ARG A 712 36.51 10.20 14.11
CA ARG A 712 36.88 11.21 15.10
C ARG A 712 37.77 10.64 16.21
N ASN A 713 37.52 9.40 16.62
CA ASN A 713 38.32 8.68 17.63
C ASN A 713 39.64 8.10 17.06
N ALA A 714 39.73 7.92 15.74
CA ALA A 714 40.95 7.45 15.06
C ALA A 714 41.96 8.57 14.74
N ARG A 715 41.66 9.85 15.05
CA ARG A 715 42.66 10.90 14.96
C ARG A 715 43.67 10.72 16.11
N PRO A 716 44.97 10.53 15.84
CA PRO A 716 45.97 10.46 16.89
C PRO A 716 46.01 11.81 17.61
N THR A 717 45.94 11.78 18.94
CA THR A 717 46.32 12.91 19.78
C THR A 717 47.77 13.24 19.49
N SER A 718 47.99 14.26 18.66
CA SER A 718 49.31 14.86 18.41
C SER A 718 49.75 15.68 19.61
#